data_AF-A0A3Q3CKA3-F1
#
_entry.id   AF-A0A3Q3CKA3-F1
#
_cell.length_a   1.000
_cell.length_b   1.000
_cell.length_c   1.000
_cell.angle_alpha   90.00
_cell.angle_beta   90.00
_cell.angle_gamma   90.00
#
_symmetry.space_group_name_H-M   'P 1'
#
loop_
_entity.id
_entity.type
_entity.pdbx_description
1 polymer ?
#
loop_
_entity_poly.entity_id
_entity_poly.type
_entity_poly.pdbx_seq_one_letter_code
_entity_poly.pdbx_strand_id
1 'polypeptide(L)'
;MFEKIHQETFGKSGCRRIVPGQFLAVDPKGRAVMIGAIEKQKLVYILNRDAAARLTISSPLEAHKANTLVYHVVGVDVGFENPMFACLEMDYEEADNDPTGEAAANTQQTLTFYELDLGLNHVVRKYSEALEEHGNFLITVPGGSDGPSGVLICSENYITYKNFGDQPDIRCPIPRRRRISGTGWMVTEIRLKYFDTIPVATAMCVLKTGFLFVSSEFGNHYLYQIAHLGDDDDEPEFSSAMPLEEGDTFFFQPRPLKNLVLVDEQENLSPIMSCQIADLANEDTPQLYVSCGRGPRSTLRVLRHGLEVSEMAVSELPGNPNAVWTVRRHVEDEFDAYIIVSFVNATLVLSIGETVEEVTDSGFLGTTPTLSCSLLGEDALVQVYPDGIRHIRADKRVNEWKTPGKKTIVRCAVNQRQVVIALTGGELVYFEMDPSGQLNEYTERKEMSADVVCMSLANVPPGEQRSRFLAVGLADNTVRIISLDPSDCLQPLSMQALPAQPESLCIVEMGGVEKQDELGDKGTIGFLYLNIGLQNGVLLRTVLDPVTGDLSDTRTRYLGSRPVKLFRVRMQGQEAVLAMSSRSWLSYSYQSRFHLTPLSYETLEYASGFASEQCPEGIVAISTNTLRILALEKLGAVFNQVAFPLQYTPRKFVIHPETNNLILIETDHNAYTEATKAQRKQQMAEEMVEAAGEDERELAAEMAAAFLNENLPEAIFGSPKAGAGQWASLVRLVNPIQGSTLDQVQLEQNEAAFSVAACRFTNTGDDWYVLVGVARDMILNPRSVGGGFIYTYRLVSGGEKLEFVHKTPVEDVPLAIAPFQGRALVGVGKLLRIYDLGKKKLLRKCENKHIPNLVTGIHTIGQRVIVSDVQESLFWVRYRRNENQLIIFADDTYPRWVTTACLLDYDTMAAADKFGNISIAEIIMNYHVGETVLSLQKTTLIPGGSESLVYTTLSGGIGILVPFTSHEDHDFFQHLEMHMRSEFPPLCGRDHLSFRSYYFPVKNVIDGDLCEQFNSMDPHKQKSVAEELDRTPPEVSKKLEDIRTRYAF
;
A
#
# COMPACT_ATOMS: atom_id res chain seq x y z
N MET A 1 -13.76 5.49 -13.58
CA MET A 1 -15.12 5.17 -13.08
C MET A 1 -15.65 4.00 -13.90
N PHE A 2 -16.54 3.17 -13.35
CA PHE A 2 -17.15 2.04 -14.06
C PHE A 2 -18.66 2.24 -14.24
N GLU A 3 -19.17 2.03 -15.45
CA GLU A 3 -20.61 2.09 -15.75
C GLU A 3 -21.29 0.73 -15.50
N LYS A 4 -22.44 0.73 -14.83
CA LYS A 4 -23.21 -0.48 -14.51
C LYS A 4 -24.21 -0.80 -15.63
N ILE A 5 -23.78 -1.58 -16.61
CA ILE A 5 -24.59 -1.89 -17.82
C ILE A 5 -25.80 -2.80 -17.51
N HIS A 6 -25.65 -3.81 -16.63
CA HIS A 6 -26.70 -4.76 -16.23
C HIS A 6 -26.55 -5.18 -14.76
N GLN A 7 -27.65 -5.58 -14.11
CA GLN A 7 -27.65 -6.09 -12.72
C GLN A 7 -28.86 -6.98 -12.43
N GLU A 8 -28.78 -8.28 -12.76
CA GLU A 8 -29.86 -9.25 -12.53
C GLU A 8 -29.90 -9.81 -11.09
N THR A 9 -31.12 -10.06 -10.58
CA THR A 9 -31.33 -10.56 -9.21
C THR A 9 -31.84 -12.00 -9.21
N PHE A 10 -31.01 -12.92 -8.70
CA PHE A 10 -31.26 -14.37 -8.77
C PHE A 10 -31.21 -15.10 -7.42
N GLY A 11 -30.88 -14.43 -6.31
CA GLY A 11 -30.63 -15.10 -5.03
C GLY A 11 -30.54 -14.18 -3.82
N LYS A 12 -30.29 -14.76 -2.64
CA LYS A 12 -30.11 -14.02 -1.38
C LYS A 12 -28.63 -13.70 -1.13
N SER A 13 -28.35 -12.49 -0.64
CA SER A 13 -27.00 -11.98 -0.38
C SER A 13 -26.16 -12.82 0.59
N GLY A 14 -24.84 -12.71 0.44
CA GLY A 14 -23.82 -13.36 1.26
C GLY A 14 -23.26 -14.64 0.63
N CYS A 15 -22.02 -14.99 0.99
CA CYS A 15 -21.33 -16.19 0.52
C CYS A 15 -22.03 -17.45 1.08
N ARG A 16 -22.92 -18.05 0.30
CA ARG A 16 -23.77 -19.19 0.70
C ARG A 16 -23.41 -20.42 -0.12
N ARG A 17 -23.36 -21.59 0.53
CA ARG A 17 -23.12 -22.90 -0.10
C ARG A 17 -23.95 -23.17 -1.36
N ILE A 18 -25.24 -22.80 -1.36
CA ILE A 18 -26.18 -23.11 -2.45
C ILE A 18 -26.56 -21.93 -3.37
N VAL A 19 -26.14 -20.69 -3.11
CA VAL A 19 -26.52 -19.54 -3.97
C VAL A 19 -25.38 -19.24 -4.96
N PRO A 20 -25.65 -19.05 -6.27
CA PRO A 20 -24.60 -18.80 -7.25
C PRO A 20 -23.76 -17.56 -6.96
N GLY A 21 -22.49 -17.61 -7.37
CA GLY A 21 -21.53 -16.50 -7.22
C GLY A 21 -20.11 -16.92 -6.82
N GLN A 22 -19.89 -18.19 -6.46
CA GLN A 22 -18.54 -18.71 -6.20
C GLN A 22 -17.77 -19.02 -7.49
N PHE A 23 -18.50 -19.44 -8.54
CA PHE A 23 -17.94 -19.76 -9.85
C PHE A 23 -18.64 -18.95 -10.94
N LEU A 24 -17.87 -18.53 -11.94
CA LEU A 24 -18.34 -17.80 -13.12
C LEU A 24 -17.57 -18.30 -14.34
N ALA A 25 -18.30 -18.69 -15.38
CA ALA A 25 -17.74 -19.15 -16.65
C ALA A 25 -18.47 -18.48 -17.81
N VAL A 26 -17.76 -18.16 -18.90
CA VAL A 26 -18.33 -17.49 -20.07
C VAL A 26 -18.03 -18.28 -21.33
N ASP A 27 -18.99 -18.34 -22.25
CA ASP A 27 -18.78 -18.82 -23.62
C ASP A 27 -17.64 -18.02 -24.27
N PRO A 28 -16.58 -18.64 -24.84
CA PRO A 28 -15.44 -17.91 -25.39
C PRO A 28 -15.75 -16.97 -26.56
N LYS A 29 -16.94 -17.08 -27.19
CA LYS A 29 -17.42 -16.13 -28.20
C LYS A 29 -18.40 -15.08 -27.64
N GLY A 30 -18.61 -15.06 -26.32
CA GLY A 30 -19.39 -14.06 -25.59
C GLY A 30 -20.90 -14.21 -25.66
N ARG A 31 -21.42 -15.39 -26.04
CA ARG A 31 -22.86 -15.63 -26.31
C ARG A 31 -23.68 -16.01 -25.07
N ALA A 32 -23.03 -16.53 -24.04
CA ALA A 32 -23.67 -16.96 -22.80
C ALA A 32 -22.71 -16.89 -21.60
N VAL A 33 -23.25 -16.75 -20.40
CA VAL A 33 -22.49 -16.75 -19.14
C VAL A 33 -23.20 -17.62 -18.10
N MET A 34 -22.43 -18.50 -17.45
CA MET A 34 -22.88 -19.43 -16.42
C MET A 34 -22.33 -19.00 -15.06
N ILE A 35 -23.21 -18.90 -14.07
CA ILE A 35 -22.88 -18.59 -12.67
C ILE A 35 -23.26 -19.79 -11.77
N GLY A 36 -22.32 -20.21 -10.93
CA GLY A 36 -22.41 -21.43 -10.11
C GLY A 36 -22.27 -21.18 -8.62
N ALA A 37 -22.98 -21.98 -7.83
CA ALA A 37 -22.78 -22.14 -6.39
C ALA A 37 -21.76 -23.26 -6.10
N ILE A 38 -21.36 -23.41 -4.84
CA ILE A 38 -20.53 -24.56 -4.38
C ILE A 38 -21.34 -25.86 -4.46
N GLU A 39 -22.65 -25.79 -4.21
CA GLU A 39 -23.56 -26.93 -4.31
C GLU A 39 -24.82 -26.55 -5.09
N LYS A 40 -25.33 -27.50 -5.88
CA LYS A 40 -26.69 -27.56 -6.43
C LYS A 40 -27.10 -26.51 -7.47
N GLN A 41 -27.08 -25.21 -7.15
CA GLN A 41 -27.61 -24.18 -8.05
C GLN A 41 -26.56 -23.72 -9.08
N LYS A 42 -26.93 -23.82 -10.34
CA LYS A 42 -26.23 -23.27 -11.50
C LYS A 42 -27.27 -22.57 -12.39
N LEU A 43 -26.93 -21.39 -12.90
CA LEU A 43 -27.78 -20.56 -13.76
C LEU A 43 -26.99 -20.12 -14.99
N VAL A 44 -27.64 -20.08 -16.16
CA VAL A 44 -27.05 -19.60 -17.41
C VAL A 44 -27.87 -18.43 -17.97
N TYR A 45 -27.19 -17.37 -18.36
CA TYR A 45 -27.78 -16.21 -19.04
C TYR A 45 -27.27 -16.14 -20.48
N ILE A 46 -28.15 -15.82 -21.43
CA ILE A 46 -27.80 -15.58 -22.82
C ILE A 46 -27.45 -14.10 -22.98
N LEU A 47 -26.37 -13.83 -23.72
CA LEU A 47 -25.85 -12.49 -24.00
C LEU A 47 -26.05 -12.19 -25.49
N ASN A 48 -26.83 -11.15 -25.78
CA ASN A 48 -27.14 -10.71 -27.14
C ASN A 48 -26.85 -9.22 -27.31
N ARG A 49 -27.00 -8.69 -28.53
CA ARG A 49 -26.95 -7.25 -28.81
C ARG A 49 -28.22 -6.79 -29.50
N ASP A 50 -28.71 -5.61 -29.13
CA ASP A 50 -29.85 -4.98 -29.79
C ASP A 50 -29.47 -4.28 -31.11
N ALA A 51 -30.46 -3.68 -31.79
CA ALA A 51 -30.24 -2.93 -33.03
C ALA A 51 -29.44 -1.62 -32.84
N ALA A 52 -29.20 -1.19 -31.59
CA ALA A 52 -28.32 -0.07 -31.22
C ALA A 52 -26.95 -0.56 -30.70
N ALA A 53 -26.63 -1.85 -30.92
CA ALA A 53 -25.42 -2.54 -30.47
C ALA A 53 -25.20 -2.60 -28.95
N ARG A 54 -26.22 -2.29 -28.14
CA ARG A 54 -26.18 -2.42 -26.68
C ARG A 54 -26.23 -3.88 -26.28
N LEU A 55 -25.47 -4.26 -25.25
CA LEU A 55 -25.56 -5.59 -24.64
C LEU A 55 -26.96 -5.78 -24.03
N THR A 56 -27.56 -6.96 -24.22
CA THR A 56 -28.82 -7.37 -23.61
C THR A 56 -28.66 -8.76 -22.98
N ILE A 57 -29.17 -8.93 -21.76
CA ILE A 57 -29.16 -10.19 -21.02
C ILE A 57 -30.55 -10.85 -21.04
N SER A 58 -30.61 -12.18 -21.08
CA SER A 58 -31.88 -12.93 -20.98
C SER A 58 -32.33 -13.15 -19.52
N SER A 59 -33.54 -13.67 -19.33
CA SER A 59 -33.88 -14.40 -18.10
C SER A 59 -32.90 -15.57 -17.87
N PRO A 60 -32.61 -15.95 -16.61
CA PRO A 60 -31.74 -17.09 -16.32
C PRO A 60 -32.42 -18.43 -16.67
N LEU A 61 -31.61 -19.37 -17.15
CA LEU A 61 -31.95 -20.77 -17.38
C LEU A 61 -31.34 -21.64 -16.26
N GLU A 62 -32.13 -22.53 -15.67
CA GLU A 62 -31.71 -23.35 -14.53
C GLU A 62 -30.98 -24.64 -14.96
N ALA A 63 -29.79 -24.87 -14.41
CA ALA A 63 -29.00 -26.09 -14.58
C ALA A 63 -28.81 -26.82 -13.22
N HIS A 64 -29.90 -26.95 -12.46
CA HIS A 64 -29.86 -27.41 -11.06
C HIS A 64 -29.75 -28.94 -10.94
N LYS A 65 -28.90 -29.43 -10.03
CA LYS A 65 -28.76 -30.85 -9.67
C LYS A 65 -28.51 -30.99 -8.17
N ALA A 66 -29.44 -31.63 -7.45
CA ALA A 66 -29.33 -31.81 -6.00
C ALA A 66 -28.15 -32.73 -5.60
N ASN A 67 -27.67 -32.55 -4.37
CA ASN A 67 -26.62 -33.36 -3.72
C ASN A 67 -25.26 -33.36 -4.44
N THR A 68 -25.03 -32.42 -5.34
CA THR A 68 -23.78 -32.31 -6.10
C THR A 68 -23.00 -31.05 -5.73
N LEU A 69 -21.76 -31.28 -5.29
CA LEU A 69 -20.71 -30.28 -5.11
C LEU A 69 -20.07 -29.94 -6.46
N VAL A 70 -19.64 -28.69 -6.61
CA VAL A 70 -18.94 -28.17 -7.78
C VAL A 70 -17.56 -27.67 -7.35
N TYR A 71 -16.50 -28.17 -8.00
CA TYR A 71 -15.12 -27.79 -7.70
C TYR A 71 -14.63 -26.65 -8.60
N HIS A 72 -15.00 -26.68 -9.88
CA HIS A 72 -14.64 -25.64 -10.87
C HIS A 72 -15.61 -25.67 -12.05
N VAL A 73 -15.75 -24.53 -12.75
CA VAL A 73 -16.62 -24.37 -13.94
C VAL A 73 -15.88 -23.57 -15.00
N VAL A 74 -15.93 -24.00 -16.26
CA VAL A 74 -15.23 -23.40 -17.40
C VAL A 74 -16.11 -23.41 -18.66
N GLY A 75 -16.04 -22.35 -19.47
CA GLY A 75 -16.61 -22.33 -20.82
C GLY A 75 -15.70 -23.03 -21.82
N VAL A 76 -16.26 -23.92 -22.63
CA VAL A 76 -15.55 -24.68 -23.66
C VAL A 76 -15.60 -23.91 -24.98
N ASP A 77 -14.47 -23.76 -25.68
CA ASP A 77 -14.48 -23.09 -26.98
C ASP A 77 -14.97 -24.04 -28.09
N VAL A 78 -16.26 -24.02 -28.34
CA VAL A 78 -16.94 -24.83 -29.36
C VAL A 78 -17.04 -24.12 -30.73
N GLY A 79 -16.27 -23.05 -30.95
CA GLY A 79 -16.41 -22.23 -32.16
C GLY A 79 -17.77 -21.52 -32.17
N PHE A 80 -18.65 -21.89 -33.10
CA PHE A 80 -20.01 -21.33 -33.21
C PHE A 80 -21.14 -22.32 -32.90
N GLU A 81 -20.83 -23.56 -32.50
CA GLU A 81 -21.81 -24.55 -32.03
C GLU A 81 -22.47 -24.12 -30.70
N ASN A 82 -23.53 -24.82 -30.28
CA ASN A 82 -24.24 -24.58 -29.01
C ASN A 82 -23.25 -24.43 -27.84
N PRO A 83 -23.28 -23.33 -27.06
CA PRO A 83 -22.34 -23.09 -25.96
C PRO A 83 -22.30 -24.25 -24.97
N MET A 84 -21.10 -24.72 -24.63
CA MET A 84 -20.90 -25.77 -23.62
C MET A 84 -20.10 -25.25 -22.43
N PHE A 85 -20.53 -25.66 -21.24
CA PHE A 85 -19.83 -25.40 -19.97
C PHE A 85 -19.41 -26.73 -19.35
N ALA A 86 -18.13 -26.87 -19.07
CA ALA A 86 -17.54 -28.02 -18.39
C ALA A 86 -17.41 -27.71 -16.89
N CYS A 87 -17.83 -28.63 -16.03
CA CYS A 87 -17.59 -28.53 -14.59
C CYS A 87 -17.24 -29.85 -13.91
N LEU A 88 -16.41 -29.73 -12.88
CA LEU A 88 -16.01 -30.81 -12.00
C LEU A 88 -17.06 -30.97 -10.90
N GLU A 89 -17.77 -32.09 -10.91
CA GLU A 89 -18.90 -32.41 -10.04
C GLU A 89 -18.62 -33.63 -9.17
N MET A 90 -19.08 -33.62 -7.92
CA MET A 90 -19.08 -34.79 -7.04
C MET A 90 -20.44 -34.91 -6.35
N ASP A 91 -21.08 -36.07 -6.49
CA ASP A 91 -22.34 -36.38 -5.79
C ASP A 91 -22.02 -37.01 -4.43
N TYR A 92 -22.66 -36.55 -3.36
CA TYR A 92 -22.44 -37.06 -2.01
C TYR A 92 -23.69 -37.74 -1.42
N GLU A 93 -24.75 -37.97 -2.20
CA GLU A 93 -25.98 -38.61 -1.72
C GLU A 93 -25.74 -40.02 -1.17
N GLU A 94 -24.88 -40.83 -1.79
CA GLU A 94 -24.54 -42.17 -1.28
C GLU A 94 -23.66 -42.10 -0.02
N ALA A 95 -22.71 -41.15 0.03
CA ALA A 95 -21.80 -40.96 1.16
C ALA A 95 -22.51 -40.50 2.45
N ASP A 96 -23.50 -39.60 2.35
CA ASP A 96 -24.31 -39.14 3.49
C ASP A 96 -25.22 -40.27 4.05
N ASN A 97 -25.54 -41.28 3.23
CA ASN A 97 -26.43 -42.40 3.58
C ASN A 97 -25.70 -43.68 4.03
N ASP A 98 -24.36 -43.71 3.99
CA ASP A 98 -23.53 -44.87 4.35
C ASP A 98 -22.80 -44.69 5.71
N PRO A 99 -23.23 -45.39 6.78
CA PRO A 99 -22.55 -45.35 8.07
C PRO A 99 -21.19 -46.08 8.11
N THR A 100 -20.79 -46.80 7.07
CA THR A 100 -19.50 -47.51 7.01
C THR A 100 -18.37 -46.61 6.54
N GLY A 101 -18.66 -45.63 5.67
CA GLY A 101 -17.68 -44.74 5.05
C GLY A 101 -17.02 -45.32 3.79
N GLU A 102 -17.40 -46.53 3.37
CA GLU A 102 -16.92 -47.14 2.12
C GLU A 102 -17.42 -46.35 0.90
N ALA A 103 -18.66 -45.84 0.90
CA ALA A 103 -19.16 -45.00 -0.17
C ALA A 103 -18.38 -43.68 -0.26
N ALA A 104 -18.07 -43.06 0.88
CA ALA A 104 -17.31 -41.80 0.94
C ALA A 104 -15.86 -41.95 0.43
N ALA A 105 -15.25 -43.14 0.58
CA ALA A 105 -13.92 -43.43 0.05
C ALA A 105 -13.91 -43.76 -1.45
N ASN A 106 -14.99 -44.36 -1.97
CA ASN A 106 -15.12 -44.79 -3.36
C ASN A 106 -15.81 -43.75 -4.28
N THR A 107 -16.32 -42.65 -3.72
CA THR A 107 -17.00 -41.58 -4.47
C THR A 107 -15.98 -40.82 -5.33
N GLN A 108 -16.01 -41.05 -6.65
CA GLN A 108 -15.17 -40.35 -7.62
C GLN A 108 -15.75 -39.00 -8.04
N GLN A 109 -14.88 -38.06 -8.37
CA GLN A 109 -15.26 -36.83 -9.08
C GLN A 109 -15.66 -37.14 -10.53
N THR A 110 -16.53 -36.34 -11.12
CA THR A 110 -17.02 -36.49 -12.50
C THR A 110 -16.78 -35.20 -13.29
N LEU A 111 -16.33 -35.32 -14.54
CA LEU A 111 -16.35 -34.22 -15.49
C LEU A 111 -17.71 -34.21 -16.19
N THR A 112 -18.39 -33.08 -16.15
CA THR A 112 -19.76 -32.93 -16.66
C THR A 112 -19.84 -31.76 -17.65
N PHE A 113 -20.53 -31.96 -18.76
CA PHE A 113 -20.74 -30.95 -19.78
C PHE A 113 -22.21 -30.56 -19.86
N TYR A 114 -22.49 -29.27 -19.65
CA TYR A 114 -23.81 -28.67 -19.81
C TYR A 114 -23.84 -27.93 -21.15
N GLU A 115 -24.72 -28.35 -22.05
CA GLU A 115 -24.98 -27.69 -23.32
C GLU A 115 -26.16 -26.73 -23.17
N LEU A 116 -26.00 -25.52 -23.68
CA LEU A 116 -27.07 -24.55 -23.89
C LEU A 116 -27.59 -24.70 -25.33
N ASP A 117 -28.79 -25.24 -25.49
CA ASP A 117 -29.48 -25.25 -26.77
C ASP A 117 -30.09 -23.86 -27.02
N LEU A 118 -29.51 -23.11 -27.95
CA LEU A 118 -29.96 -21.76 -28.32
C LEU A 118 -31.27 -21.74 -29.11
N GLY A 119 -31.67 -22.87 -29.72
CA GLY A 119 -32.92 -23.00 -30.47
C GLY A 119 -34.10 -23.44 -29.59
N LEU A 120 -33.85 -24.31 -28.62
CA LEU A 120 -34.84 -24.77 -27.63
C LEU A 120 -34.84 -23.96 -26.32
N ASN A 121 -33.87 -23.04 -26.15
CA ASN A 121 -33.74 -22.13 -25.01
C ASN A 121 -33.78 -22.84 -23.64
N HIS A 122 -32.97 -23.90 -23.50
CA HIS A 122 -32.79 -24.65 -22.25
C HIS A 122 -31.36 -25.16 -22.13
N VAL A 123 -30.98 -25.56 -20.91
CA VAL A 123 -29.67 -26.15 -20.61
C VAL A 123 -29.85 -27.62 -20.27
N VAL A 124 -29.01 -28.50 -20.85
CA VAL A 124 -29.04 -29.94 -20.63
C VAL A 124 -27.66 -30.47 -20.23
N ARG A 125 -27.60 -31.37 -19.23
CA ARG A 125 -26.38 -32.14 -18.91
C ARG A 125 -26.18 -33.19 -20.00
N LYS A 126 -25.34 -32.88 -20.99
CA LYS A 126 -25.15 -33.66 -22.22
C LYS A 126 -24.21 -34.85 -22.02
N TYR A 127 -23.10 -34.63 -21.30
CA TYR A 127 -22.10 -35.65 -21.00
C TYR A 127 -21.71 -35.62 -19.52
N SER A 128 -21.26 -36.77 -19.01
CA SER A 128 -20.91 -36.99 -17.61
C SER A 128 -20.05 -38.24 -17.50
N GLU A 129 -18.78 -38.08 -17.18
CA GLU A 129 -17.82 -39.18 -17.06
C GLU A 129 -17.05 -39.09 -15.73
N ALA A 130 -16.76 -40.24 -15.14
CA ALA A 130 -15.94 -40.32 -13.93
C ALA A 130 -14.47 -39.96 -14.24
N LEU A 131 -13.79 -39.39 -13.25
CA LEU A 131 -12.36 -39.13 -13.27
C LEU A 131 -11.66 -40.12 -12.34
N GLU A 132 -10.53 -40.64 -12.80
CA GLU A 132 -9.67 -41.54 -12.04
C GLU A 132 -9.05 -40.85 -10.81
N GLU A 133 -8.75 -39.56 -10.95
CA GLU A 133 -8.07 -38.72 -9.95
C GLU A 133 -8.83 -37.41 -9.73
N HIS A 134 -8.82 -36.90 -8.51
CA HIS A 134 -9.51 -35.64 -8.18
C HIS A 134 -8.83 -34.42 -8.82
N GLY A 135 -9.56 -33.75 -9.70
CA GLY A 135 -9.18 -32.49 -10.31
C GLY A 135 -9.45 -31.29 -9.39
N ASN A 136 -8.56 -30.29 -9.44
CA ASN A 136 -8.69 -29.04 -8.70
C ASN A 136 -9.31 -27.91 -9.53
N PHE A 137 -8.89 -27.74 -10.79
CA PHE A 137 -9.46 -26.78 -11.74
C PHE A 137 -9.38 -27.27 -13.18
N LEU A 138 -10.00 -26.50 -14.08
CA LEU A 138 -10.06 -26.75 -15.53
C LEU A 138 -9.46 -25.57 -16.29
N ILE A 139 -8.87 -25.82 -17.45
CA ILE A 139 -8.39 -24.80 -18.41
C ILE A 139 -9.13 -25.01 -19.74
N THR A 140 -9.67 -23.93 -20.33
CA THR A 140 -10.24 -23.97 -21.70
C THR A 140 -9.16 -24.26 -22.72
N VAL A 141 -9.37 -25.25 -23.59
CA VAL A 141 -8.57 -25.42 -24.81
C VAL A 141 -9.25 -24.66 -25.96
N PRO A 142 -8.54 -23.82 -26.74
CA PRO A 142 -9.10 -23.14 -27.91
C PRO A 142 -9.69 -24.11 -28.94
N GLY A 143 -10.69 -23.64 -29.70
CA GLY A 143 -11.45 -24.51 -30.60
C GLY A 143 -11.98 -23.84 -31.86
N GLY A 144 -12.74 -24.62 -32.65
CA GLY A 144 -13.22 -24.21 -33.96
C GLY A 144 -12.09 -24.20 -34.99
N SER A 145 -11.64 -23.01 -35.40
CA SER A 145 -10.50 -22.83 -36.30
C SER A 145 -9.14 -22.86 -35.60
N ASP A 146 -9.12 -22.60 -34.29
CA ASP A 146 -7.90 -22.14 -33.59
C ASP A 146 -7.28 -23.24 -32.72
N GLY A 147 -7.93 -24.40 -32.59
CA GLY A 147 -7.51 -25.52 -31.77
C GLY A 147 -8.53 -26.67 -31.74
N PRO A 148 -8.28 -27.73 -30.95
CA PRO A 148 -9.10 -28.94 -30.94
C PRO A 148 -10.37 -28.88 -30.05
N SER A 149 -10.65 -27.76 -29.35
CA SER A 149 -11.64 -27.68 -28.26
C SER A 149 -11.28 -28.60 -27.07
N GLY A 150 -12.13 -28.63 -26.04
CA GLY A 150 -12.00 -29.48 -24.87
C GLY A 150 -11.48 -28.75 -23.64
N VAL A 151 -11.05 -29.52 -22.63
CA VAL A 151 -10.49 -29.00 -21.38
C VAL A 151 -9.22 -29.75 -20.99
N LEU A 152 -8.30 -29.02 -20.34
CA LEU A 152 -7.26 -29.62 -19.52
C LEU A 152 -7.76 -29.66 -18.08
N ILE A 153 -7.73 -30.84 -17.48
CA ILE A 153 -8.00 -31.10 -16.07
C ILE A 153 -6.66 -31.08 -15.34
N CYS A 154 -6.51 -30.21 -14.35
CA CYS A 154 -5.39 -30.28 -13.43
C CYS A 154 -5.80 -31.12 -12.22
N SER A 155 -4.99 -32.13 -11.88
CA SER A 155 -5.21 -33.05 -10.75
C SER A 155 -3.94 -33.11 -9.90
N GLU A 156 -3.97 -33.83 -8.75
CA GLU A 156 -2.72 -34.04 -8.02
C GLU A 156 -1.74 -34.88 -8.86
N ASN A 157 -0.51 -34.38 -9.02
CA ASN A 157 0.57 -35.00 -9.79
C ASN A 157 0.32 -35.20 -11.31
N TYR A 158 -0.86 -34.90 -11.86
CA TYR A 158 -1.20 -35.14 -13.26
C TYR A 158 -1.90 -33.94 -13.93
N ILE A 159 -1.70 -33.82 -15.26
CA ILE A 159 -2.56 -33.03 -16.15
C ILE A 159 -3.20 -33.97 -17.17
N THR A 160 -4.52 -33.86 -17.35
CA THR A 160 -5.30 -34.73 -18.24
C THR A 160 -6.04 -33.88 -19.27
N TYR A 161 -5.76 -34.07 -20.55
CA TYR A 161 -6.57 -33.52 -21.64
C TYR A 161 -7.76 -34.45 -21.89
N LYS A 162 -8.97 -33.87 -21.84
CA LYS A 162 -10.23 -34.57 -22.09
C LYS A 162 -11.15 -33.70 -22.95
N ASN A 163 -11.71 -34.30 -24.00
CA ASN A 163 -12.60 -33.64 -24.95
C ASN A 163 -13.80 -34.56 -25.23
N PHE A 164 -14.84 -34.06 -25.89
CA PHE A 164 -16.03 -34.84 -26.19
C PHE A 164 -15.87 -35.70 -27.46
N GLY A 165 -16.62 -36.81 -27.52
CA GLY A 165 -16.62 -37.72 -28.68
C GLY A 165 -15.55 -38.82 -28.58
N ASP A 166 -15.02 -39.26 -29.73
CA ASP A 166 -14.11 -40.41 -29.82
C ASP A 166 -12.65 -40.11 -29.42
N GLN A 167 -12.39 -38.97 -28.76
CA GLN A 167 -11.06 -38.56 -28.32
C GLN A 167 -10.67 -39.30 -27.02
N PRO A 168 -9.58 -40.10 -27.01
CA PRO A 168 -9.11 -40.73 -25.77
C PRO A 168 -8.54 -39.70 -24.79
N ASP A 169 -8.66 -40.01 -23.50
CA ASP A 169 -8.03 -39.25 -22.41
C ASP A 169 -6.51 -39.34 -22.50
N ILE A 170 -5.83 -38.18 -22.48
CA ILE A 170 -4.36 -38.11 -22.54
C ILE A 170 -3.86 -37.54 -21.22
N ARG A 171 -3.05 -38.31 -20.49
CA ARG A 171 -2.54 -37.98 -19.15
C ARG A 171 -1.03 -37.78 -19.16
N CYS A 172 -0.53 -36.67 -18.62
CA CYS A 172 0.90 -36.47 -18.39
C CYS A 172 1.18 -36.27 -16.88
N PRO A 173 2.17 -36.95 -16.28
CA PRO A 173 2.63 -36.62 -14.94
C PRO A 173 3.31 -35.24 -14.93
N ILE A 174 3.09 -34.48 -13.86
CA ILE A 174 3.66 -33.15 -13.64
C ILE A 174 5.15 -33.28 -13.26
N PRO A 175 6.07 -32.60 -13.98
CA PRO A 175 7.51 -32.74 -13.70
C PRO A 175 7.93 -32.28 -12.29
N ARG A 176 8.75 -33.12 -11.62
CA ARG A 176 9.44 -32.85 -10.33
C ARG A 176 10.90 -32.37 -10.61
N ARG A 177 11.95 -32.67 -9.81
CA ARG A 177 13.38 -32.26 -10.09
C ARG A 177 14.43 -33.42 -10.41
N ARG A 178 14.96 -33.53 -11.67
CA ARG A 178 15.76 -34.58 -12.47
C ARG A 178 15.33 -36.11 -12.46
N ARG A 179 15.17 -36.93 -13.55
CA ARG A 179 15.58 -37.03 -15.02
C ARG A 179 14.38 -37.06 -16.09
N ILE A 180 14.55 -37.60 -17.35
CA ILE A 180 13.94 -37.13 -18.66
C ILE A 180 13.64 -38.22 -19.79
N SER A 181 12.77 -37.91 -20.80
CA SER A 181 12.62 -38.42 -22.23
C SER A 181 11.80 -39.71 -22.56
N GLY A 182 11.24 -40.00 -23.77
CA GLY A 182 10.96 -39.30 -25.08
C GLY A 182 10.10 -40.18 -26.04
N THR A 183 9.29 -39.83 -27.09
CA THR A 183 8.58 -38.64 -27.72
C THR A 183 7.75 -39.11 -28.98
N GLY A 184 6.60 -38.51 -29.41
CA GLY A 184 5.98 -38.82 -30.74
C GLY A 184 4.59 -38.20 -31.11
N TRP A 185 4.26 -38.00 -32.42
CA TRP A 185 3.26 -37.00 -32.92
C TRP A 185 1.89 -37.47 -33.48
N MET A 186 0.83 -36.87 -32.94
CA MET A 186 -0.41 -36.30 -33.53
C MET A 186 -0.90 -35.27 -32.47
N VAL A 187 -2.20 -35.22 -32.13
CA VAL A 187 -2.61 -35.01 -30.72
C VAL A 187 -2.50 -36.37 -30.01
N THR A 188 -1.26 -36.86 -29.92
CA THR A 188 -0.80 -38.08 -29.22
C THR A 188 -0.41 -37.79 -27.79
N GLU A 189 0.14 -36.60 -27.56
CA GLU A 189 0.89 -36.27 -26.36
C GLU A 189 0.60 -34.84 -25.90
N ILE A 190 0.42 -34.66 -24.60
CA ILE A 190 0.59 -33.36 -23.96
C ILE A 190 2.09 -33.20 -23.76
N ARG A 191 2.66 -32.04 -24.15
CA ARG A 191 4.04 -31.70 -23.85
C ARG A 191 4.15 -30.64 -22.76
N LEU A 192 5.17 -30.76 -21.92
CA LEU A 192 5.50 -29.80 -20.87
C LEU A 192 6.99 -29.49 -20.88
N LYS A 193 7.36 -28.21 -20.80
CA LYS A 193 8.75 -27.75 -20.70
C LYS A 193 8.86 -26.76 -19.53
N TYR A 194 10.01 -26.73 -18.85
CA TYR A 194 10.23 -25.80 -17.74
C TYR A 194 10.59 -24.40 -18.26
N PHE A 195 9.66 -23.45 -18.07
CA PHE A 195 9.75 -22.10 -18.65
C PHE A 195 10.56 -21.11 -17.82
N ASP A 196 10.26 -20.91 -16.54
CA ASP A 196 11.06 -20.15 -15.56
C ASP A 196 10.43 -20.30 -14.16
N THR A 197 11.07 -19.78 -13.09
CA THR A 197 10.50 -19.81 -11.72
C THR A 197 10.17 -18.41 -11.21
N ILE A 198 8.89 -18.21 -10.87
CA ILE A 198 8.31 -16.97 -10.33
C ILE A 198 7.62 -17.25 -8.98
N PRO A 199 7.39 -16.24 -8.12
CA PRO A 199 6.63 -16.41 -6.88
C PRO A 199 5.20 -16.91 -7.11
N VAL A 200 4.67 -17.69 -6.16
CA VAL A 200 3.33 -18.31 -6.23
C VAL A 200 2.26 -17.25 -6.48
N ALA A 201 1.38 -17.51 -7.45
CA ALA A 201 0.39 -16.56 -7.96
C ALA A 201 -1.03 -17.10 -7.90
N THR A 202 -1.98 -16.22 -7.58
CA THR A 202 -3.43 -16.50 -7.64
C THR A 202 -3.95 -16.41 -9.07
N ALA A 203 -3.35 -15.56 -9.90
CA ALA A 203 -3.64 -15.43 -11.32
C ALA A 203 -2.40 -14.95 -12.09
N MET A 204 -2.40 -15.22 -13.40
CA MET A 204 -1.37 -14.79 -14.35
C MET A 204 -2.05 -14.27 -15.61
N CYS A 205 -1.55 -13.16 -16.16
CA CYS A 205 -2.09 -12.56 -17.38
C CYS A 205 -0.99 -12.38 -18.42
N VAL A 206 -1.06 -13.15 -19.51
CA VAL A 206 -0.18 -13.00 -20.69
C VAL A 206 -0.75 -11.93 -21.62
N LEU A 207 0.07 -10.94 -21.95
CA LEU A 207 -0.31 -9.74 -22.71
C LEU A 207 0.29 -9.80 -24.12
N LYS A 208 -0.49 -9.39 -25.12
CA LYS A 208 -0.15 -9.50 -26.56
C LYS A 208 1.14 -8.78 -26.98
N THR A 209 1.62 -7.83 -26.17
CA THR A 209 2.86 -7.08 -26.38
C THR A 209 4.11 -7.79 -25.83
N GLY A 210 3.99 -9.05 -25.39
CA GLY A 210 5.11 -9.82 -24.84
C GLY A 210 5.38 -9.54 -23.36
N PHE A 211 4.32 -9.42 -22.55
CA PHE A 211 4.44 -9.23 -21.10
C PHE A 211 3.65 -10.30 -20.34
N LEU A 212 4.08 -10.61 -19.12
CA LEU A 212 3.43 -11.51 -18.18
C LEU A 212 3.23 -10.76 -16.85
N PHE A 213 1.98 -10.46 -16.50
CA PHE A 213 1.62 -9.93 -15.18
C PHE A 213 1.30 -11.10 -14.22
N VAL A 214 1.86 -11.03 -13.01
CA VAL A 214 1.83 -12.09 -12.00
C VAL A 214 1.29 -11.51 -10.69
N SER A 215 0.01 -11.74 -10.41
CA SER A 215 -0.59 -11.38 -9.12
C SER A 215 -0.28 -12.47 -8.10
N SER A 216 0.85 -12.32 -7.40
CA SER A 216 1.27 -13.21 -6.30
C SER A 216 0.19 -13.36 -5.22
N GLU A 217 0.06 -14.55 -4.63
CA GLU A 217 -0.94 -14.82 -3.56
C GLU A 217 -0.74 -13.95 -2.32
N PHE A 218 0.51 -13.60 -2.03
CA PHE A 218 0.99 -12.84 -0.89
C PHE A 218 2.28 -12.11 -1.30
N GLY A 219 2.58 -11.00 -0.62
CA GLY A 219 3.67 -10.10 -0.97
C GLY A 219 3.42 -9.34 -2.28
N ASN A 220 4.46 -8.63 -2.74
CA ASN A 220 4.42 -7.83 -3.97
C ASN A 220 4.02 -8.67 -5.21
N HIS A 221 3.47 -7.99 -6.21
CA HIS A 221 3.13 -8.54 -7.53
C HIS A 221 4.19 -8.12 -8.55
N TYR A 222 4.25 -8.80 -9.70
CA TYR A 222 5.33 -8.60 -10.67
C TYR A 222 4.81 -8.45 -12.10
N LEU A 223 5.45 -7.56 -12.87
CA LEU A 223 5.32 -7.49 -14.31
C LEU A 223 6.66 -7.90 -14.95
N TYR A 224 6.62 -8.94 -15.77
CA TYR A 224 7.75 -9.41 -16.55
C TYR A 224 7.57 -9.13 -18.04
N GLN A 225 8.65 -8.86 -18.75
CA GLN A 225 8.72 -8.94 -20.20
C GLN A 225 9.15 -10.35 -20.61
N ILE A 226 8.50 -10.91 -21.63
CA ILE A 226 8.85 -12.19 -22.25
C ILE A 226 9.92 -11.90 -23.31
N ALA A 227 11.17 -12.22 -23.00
CA ALA A 227 12.30 -12.08 -23.92
C ALA A 227 12.36 -13.23 -24.94
N HIS A 228 12.00 -14.44 -24.49
CA HIS A 228 12.04 -15.68 -25.27
C HIS A 228 10.82 -16.54 -24.97
N LEU A 229 10.36 -17.34 -25.94
CA LEU A 229 9.22 -18.24 -25.79
C LEU A 229 9.58 -19.58 -25.10
N GLY A 230 10.88 -19.85 -24.91
CA GLY A 230 11.37 -21.06 -24.24
C GLY A 230 11.50 -22.30 -25.14
N ASP A 231 11.31 -22.17 -26.46
CA ASP A 231 11.39 -23.29 -27.40
C ASP A 231 12.84 -23.64 -27.79
N ASP A 232 13.63 -22.64 -28.22
CA ASP A 232 14.98 -22.77 -28.81
C ASP A 232 16.14 -22.91 -27.79
N ASP A 233 15.93 -23.53 -26.63
CA ASP A 233 16.99 -23.81 -25.63
C ASP A 233 17.21 -25.30 -25.35
N ASP A 234 18.41 -25.66 -24.87
CA ASP A 234 18.87 -27.05 -24.59
C ASP A 234 18.13 -27.74 -23.42
N GLU A 235 16.97 -27.24 -23.00
CA GLU A 235 16.25 -27.71 -21.82
C GLU A 235 15.26 -28.83 -22.18
N PRO A 236 15.03 -29.80 -21.28
CA PRO A 236 14.26 -30.98 -21.59
C PRO A 236 12.76 -30.70 -21.76
N GLU A 237 12.23 -31.08 -22.92
CA GLU A 237 10.79 -31.22 -23.17
C GLU A 237 10.30 -32.61 -22.70
N PHE A 238 9.21 -32.64 -21.95
CA PHE A 238 8.55 -33.85 -21.43
C PHE A 238 7.24 -34.12 -22.17
N SER A 239 6.79 -35.38 -22.24
CA SER A 239 5.58 -35.77 -22.99
C SER A 239 4.84 -36.95 -22.34
N SER A 240 3.52 -36.99 -22.49
CA SER A 240 2.70 -38.14 -22.03
C SER A 240 2.89 -39.43 -22.83
N ALA A 241 3.54 -39.39 -24.01
CA ALA A 241 3.82 -40.59 -24.80
C ALA A 241 5.20 -41.22 -24.51
N MET A 242 5.98 -40.61 -23.60
CA MET A 242 7.24 -41.18 -23.11
C MET A 242 6.92 -42.31 -22.11
N PRO A 243 7.44 -43.54 -22.28
CA PRO A 243 7.15 -44.63 -21.36
C PRO A 243 7.87 -44.44 -20.02
N LEU A 244 7.10 -44.32 -18.94
CA LEU A 244 7.54 -44.37 -17.55
C LEU A 244 6.97 -45.62 -16.88
N GLU A 245 7.63 -46.14 -15.84
CA GLU A 245 7.06 -47.19 -14.99
C GLU A 245 5.99 -46.64 -14.04
N GLU A 246 5.12 -47.50 -13.53
CA GLU A 246 3.91 -47.13 -12.78
C GLU A 246 4.25 -46.54 -11.40
N GLY A 247 4.45 -45.22 -11.36
CA GLY A 247 4.84 -44.47 -10.17
C GLY A 247 6.00 -43.48 -10.41
N ASP A 248 6.72 -43.60 -11.53
CA ASP A 248 7.76 -42.67 -11.93
C ASP A 248 7.19 -41.36 -12.49
N THR A 249 7.99 -40.29 -12.42
CA THR A 249 7.64 -38.97 -12.94
C THR A 249 8.73 -38.42 -13.86
N PHE A 250 8.40 -37.45 -14.71
CA PHE A 250 9.41 -36.56 -15.30
C PHE A 250 9.97 -35.61 -14.27
N PHE A 251 11.13 -35.00 -14.57
CA PHE A 251 11.71 -34.04 -13.66
C PHE A 251 12.79 -33.11 -14.30
N PHE A 252 12.94 -31.85 -13.83
CA PHE A 252 13.86 -30.81 -14.38
C PHE A 252 14.91 -30.26 -13.36
N GLN A 253 15.77 -29.29 -13.74
CA GLN A 253 16.54 -28.48 -12.78
C GLN A 253 16.02 -27.03 -12.79
N PRO A 254 15.63 -26.44 -11.63
CA PRO A 254 15.24 -25.04 -11.56
C PRO A 254 16.45 -24.11 -11.81
N ARG A 255 16.23 -22.97 -12.47
CA ARG A 255 17.29 -22.01 -12.86
C ARG A 255 16.82 -20.55 -12.65
N PRO A 256 17.73 -19.57 -12.55
CA PRO A 256 17.38 -18.15 -12.57
C PRO A 256 16.67 -17.75 -13.87
N LEU A 257 15.89 -16.67 -13.85
CA LEU A 257 15.10 -16.23 -15.01
C LEU A 257 15.97 -16.11 -16.28
N LYS A 258 15.49 -16.69 -17.39
CA LYS A 258 16.09 -16.61 -18.73
C LYS A 258 15.10 -16.13 -19.79
N ASN A 259 13.86 -16.60 -19.72
CA ASN A 259 12.80 -16.28 -20.67
C ASN A 259 12.03 -15.02 -20.25
N LEU A 260 12.05 -14.70 -18.95
CA LEU A 260 11.46 -13.51 -18.35
C LEU A 260 12.50 -12.49 -17.89
N VAL A 261 12.23 -11.21 -18.10
CA VAL A 261 12.95 -10.07 -17.51
C VAL A 261 11.99 -9.30 -16.60
N LEU A 262 12.40 -8.97 -15.37
CA LEU A 262 11.57 -8.16 -14.47
C LEU A 262 11.53 -6.71 -14.96
N VAL A 263 10.33 -6.14 -15.07
CA VAL A 263 10.08 -4.77 -15.54
C VAL A 263 9.57 -3.87 -14.42
N ASP A 264 8.64 -4.38 -13.60
CA ASP A 264 8.04 -3.66 -12.49
C ASP A 264 7.68 -4.62 -11.34
N GLU A 265 7.79 -4.13 -10.10
CA GLU A 265 7.39 -4.82 -8.87
C GLU A 265 6.36 -3.97 -8.13
N GLN A 266 5.08 -4.30 -8.32
CA GLN A 266 3.99 -3.60 -7.66
C GLN A 266 3.94 -3.97 -6.17
N GLU A 267 4.21 -2.99 -5.33
CA GLU A 267 4.27 -3.14 -3.88
C GLU A 267 2.92 -3.55 -3.27
N ASN A 268 2.94 -4.57 -2.40
CA ASN A 268 1.76 -5.02 -1.65
C ASN A 268 2.15 -5.41 -0.22
N LEU A 269 1.35 -4.99 0.76
CA LEU A 269 1.53 -5.25 2.20
C LEU A 269 0.90 -6.57 2.67
N SER A 270 0.13 -7.25 1.83
CA SER A 270 -0.52 -8.53 2.15
C SER A 270 0.51 -9.65 2.41
N PRO A 271 0.38 -10.48 3.46
CA PRO A 271 -0.49 -10.31 4.61
C PRO A 271 0.17 -9.48 5.72
N ILE A 272 -0.55 -8.51 6.30
CA ILE A 272 -0.07 -7.82 7.52
C ILE A 272 -0.34 -8.71 8.73
N MET A 273 0.71 -9.27 9.33
CA MET A 273 0.60 -10.14 10.50
C MET A 273 0.55 -9.38 11.83
N SER A 274 1.25 -8.24 11.91
CA SER A 274 1.27 -7.35 13.08
C SER A 274 1.74 -5.96 12.66
N CYS A 275 1.22 -4.92 13.31
CA CYS A 275 1.69 -3.55 13.18
C CYS A 275 1.90 -2.91 14.56
N GLN A 276 2.85 -1.98 14.66
CA GLN A 276 2.98 -1.03 15.77
C GLN A 276 3.26 0.36 15.20
N ILE A 277 2.58 1.36 15.72
CA ILE A 277 2.72 2.76 15.30
C ILE A 277 3.46 3.51 16.41
N ALA A 278 4.64 4.03 16.10
CA ALA A 278 5.53 4.70 17.04
C ALA A 278 6.47 5.63 16.29
N ASP A 279 6.93 6.71 16.94
CA ASP A 279 8.07 7.47 16.43
C ASP A 279 9.36 6.88 17.01
N LEU A 280 10.01 6.00 16.25
CA LEU A 280 11.29 5.40 16.64
C LEU A 280 12.49 6.09 15.97
N ALA A 281 12.22 6.87 14.91
CA ALA A 281 13.22 7.65 14.18
C ALA A 281 13.38 9.09 14.69
N ASN A 282 12.42 9.61 15.46
CA ASN A 282 12.32 11.01 15.94
C ASN A 282 12.00 12.00 14.79
N GLU A 283 11.00 11.66 13.97
CA GLU A 283 10.55 12.43 12.79
C GLU A 283 9.33 13.33 13.07
N ASP A 284 8.94 13.51 14.35
CA ASP A 284 7.69 14.08 14.87
C ASP A 284 6.41 13.30 14.46
N THR A 285 6.30 12.89 13.20
CA THR A 285 5.23 12.02 12.68
C THR A 285 5.55 10.55 12.95
N PRO A 286 4.73 9.80 13.73
CA PRO A 286 4.97 8.38 13.98
C PRO A 286 5.01 7.53 12.71
N GLN A 287 5.95 6.60 12.65
CA GLN A 287 6.06 5.63 11.56
C GLN A 287 5.20 4.39 11.85
N LEU A 288 4.74 3.70 10.81
CA LEU A 288 4.04 2.43 10.96
C LEU A 288 5.01 1.28 10.70
N TYR A 289 5.38 0.56 11.75
CA TYR A 289 6.19 -0.65 11.67
C TYR A 289 5.28 -1.84 11.40
N VAL A 290 5.43 -2.48 10.24
CA VAL A 290 4.53 -3.50 9.72
C VAL A 290 5.31 -4.78 9.46
N SER A 291 5.00 -5.87 10.15
CA SER A 291 5.57 -7.18 9.86
C SER A 291 4.61 -7.96 8.97
N CYS A 292 5.01 -8.19 7.72
CA CYS A 292 4.16 -8.71 6.65
C CYS A 292 4.85 -9.74 5.74
N GLY A 293 4.11 -10.30 4.78
CA GLY A 293 4.63 -11.27 3.81
C GLY A 293 4.52 -12.73 4.28
N ARG A 294 5.09 -13.64 3.49
CA ARG A 294 4.89 -15.10 3.63
C ARG A 294 6.20 -15.87 3.44
N GLY A 295 6.55 -16.70 4.41
CA GLY A 295 7.74 -17.57 4.36
C GLY A 295 9.02 -16.77 4.06
N PRO A 296 9.86 -17.18 3.10
CA PRO A 296 11.10 -16.48 2.74
C PRO A 296 10.87 -15.17 1.95
N ARG A 297 9.62 -14.80 1.62
CA ARG A 297 9.24 -13.48 1.09
C ARG A 297 8.62 -12.58 2.17
N SER A 298 8.93 -12.85 3.44
CA SER A 298 8.48 -12.02 4.56
C SER A 298 9.36 -10.78 4.72
N THR A 299 8.76 -9.67 5.16
CA THR A 299 9.45 -8.39 5.37
C THR A 299 8.94 -7.68 6.62
N LEU A 300 9.84 -7.00 7.33
CA LEU A 300 9.49 -5.90 8.22
C LEU A 300 9.55 -4.62 7.40
N ARG A 301 8.43 -3.93 7.22
CA ARG A 301 8.37 -2.66 6.49
C ARG A 301 8.15 -1.48 7.43
N VAL A 302 8.83 -0.38 7.15
CA VAL A 302 8.64 0.91 7.82
C VAL A 302 7.87 1.81 6.86
N LEU A 303 6.60 2.05 7.14
CA LEU A 303 5.79 2.97 6.34
C LEU A 303 5.91 4.38 6.91
N ARG A 304 6.36 5.31 6.07
CA ARG A 304 6.34 6.75 6.35
C ARG A 304 5.24 7.38 5.51
N HIS A 305 4.39 8.18 6.13
CA HIS A 305 3.49 9.02 5.34
C HIS A 305 4.29 10.06 4.56
N GLY A 306 4.06 10.12 3.25
CA GLY A 306 4.66 11.07 2.33
C GLY A 306 5.09 10.48 1.00
N LEU A 307 5.26 11.35 0.01
CA LEU A 307 5.79 11.05 -1.31
C LEU A 307 7.22 10.53 -1.21
N GLU A 308 7.50 9.47 -1.97
CA GLU A 308 8.85 8.97 -2.23
C GLU A 308 9.70 10.02 -2.95
N VAL A 309 11.01 10.02 -2.67
CA VAL A 309 11.97 10.99 -3.20
C VAL A 309 13.21 10.24 -3.68
N SER A 310 13.45 10.29 -4.99
CA SER A 310 14.66 9.71 -5.61
C SER A 310 15.80 10.73 -5.55
N GLU A 311 16.92 10.40 -4.93
CA GLU A 311 18.14 11.23 -4.96
C GLU A 311 18.92 10.99 -6.26
N MET A 312 18.86 11.95 -7.19
CA MET A 312 19.59 11.89 -8.46
C MET A 312 21.06 12.30 -8.30
N ALA A 313 21.33 13.30 -7.46
CA ALA A 313 22.69 13.74 -7.14
C ALA A 313 22.74 14.47 -5.79
N VAL A 314 23.88 14.36 -5.09
CA VAL A 314 24.19 15.11 -3.86
C VAL A 314 25.59 15.71 -3.99
N SER A 315 25.76 16.95 -3.57
CA SER A 315 27.04 17.67 -3.58
C SER A 315 27.19 18.51 -2.31
N GLU A 316 28.35 18.46 -1.66
CA GLU A 316 28.66 19.33 -0.53
C GLU A 316 29.05 20.74 -1.02
N LEU A 317 28.46 21.77 -0.42
CA LEU A 317 28.70 23.17 -0.76
C LEU A 317 29.65 23.85 0.24
N PRO A 318 30.47 24.82 -0.20
CA PRO A 318 31.40 25.53 0.66
C PRO A 318 30.69 26.54 1.58
N GLY A 319 30.17 26.05 2.71
CA GLY A 319 29.51 26.86 3.73
C GLY A 319 28.00 26.65 3.77
N ASN A 320 27.26 27.69 4.21
CA ASN A 320 25.82 27.61 4.42
C ASN A 320 25.07 28.44 3.34
N PRO A 321 24.52 27.81 2.29
CA PRO A 321 23.68 28.46 1.29
C PRO A 321 22.32 28.90 1.88
N ASN A 322 21.73 29.96 1.33
CA ASN A 322 20.45 30.52 1.80
C ASN A 322 19.31 30.43 0.79
N ALA A 323 19.62 30.28 -0.51
CA ALA A 323 18.63 30.11 -1.57
C ALA A 323 19.23 29.43 -2.81
N VAL A 324 18.38 28.82 -3.63
CA VAL A 324 18.78 28.19 -4.91
C VAL A 324 17.72 28.39 -5.99
N TRP A 325 18.17 28.77 -7.20
CA TRP A 325 17.34 28.95 -8.39
C TRP A 325 17.88 28.20 -9.59
N THR A 326 16.99 27.88 -10.51
CA THR A 326 17.21 27.25 -11.80
C THR A 326 16.75 28.20 -12.89
N VAL A 327 17.53 28.36 -13.97
CA VAL A 327 17.16 29.26 -15.07
C VAL A 327 17.59 28.70 -16.43
N ARG A 328 16.69 28.78 -17.41
CA ARG A 328 16.90 28.44 -18.82
C ARG A 328 17.73 29.50 -19.53
N ARG A 329 18.24 29.21 -20.74
CA ARG A 329 18.89 30.23 -21.57
C ARG A 329 17.90 30.91 -22.50
N HIS A 330 16.93 30.17 -23.00
CA HIS A 330 15.83 30.61 -23.85
C HIS A 330 14.49 30.08 -23.31
N VAL A 331 13.39 30.75 -23.63
CA VAL A 331 12.03 30.34 -23.21
C VAL A 331 11.58 29.03 -23.88
N GLU A 332 12.09 28.74 -25.08
CA GLU A 332 11.82 27.49 -25.82
C GLU A 332 12.74 26.32 -25.43
N ASP A 333 13.77 26.54 -24.60
CA ASP A 333 14.61 25.44 -24.11
C ASP A 333 13.75 24.48 -23.26
N GLU A 334 13.81 23.16 -23.52
CA GLU A 334 13.12 22.17 -22.69
C GLU A 334 13.74 22.07 -21.28
N PHE A 335 15.06 22.26 -21.18
CA PHE A 335 15.89 22.08 -20.00
C PHE A 335 16.46 23.39 -19.46
N ASP A 336 16.82 23.40 -18.18
CA ASP A 336 17.45 24.53 -17.51
C ASP A 336 18.96 24.57 -17.80
N ALA A 337 19.56 25.77 -17.86
CA ALA A 337 20.96 25.97 -18.25
C ALA A 337 21.89 26.30 -17.07
N TYR A 338 21.35 26.90 -16.01
CA TYR A 338 22.11 27.34 -14.84
C TYR A 338 21.41 26.99 -13.53
N ILE A 339 22.20 26.55 -12.54
CA ILE A 339 21.82 26.51 -11.11
C ILE A 339 22.57 27.65 -10.41
N ILE A 340 21.83 28.55 -9.75
CA ILE A 340 22.37 29.67 -9.00
C ILE A 340 22.16 29.42 -7.51
N VAL A 341 23.24 29.32 -6.74
CA VAL A 341 23.22 29.11 -5.28
C VAL A 341 23.68 30.38 -4.59
N SER A 342 22.80 30.99 -3.80
CA SER A 342 23.14 32.17 -2.99
C SER A 342 23.63 31.76 -1.59
N PHE A 343 24.66 32.45 -1.11
CA PHE A 343 25.21 32.36 0.24
C PHE A 343 25.02 33.71 0.95
N VAL A 344 25.45 33.83 2.21
CA VAL A 344 25.30 35.09 2.99
C VAL A 344 26.03 36.28 2.35
N ASN A 345 27.20 36.05 1.75
CA ASN A 345 28.10 37.10 1.24
C ASN A 345 28.44 36.99 -0.26
N ALA A 346 27.94 35.97 -0.96
CA ALA A 346 28.36 35.62 -2.32
C ALA A 346 27.26 34.84 -3.05
N THR A 347 27.39 34.68 -4.36
CA THR A 347 26.53 33.84 -5.19
C THR A 347 27.41 32.97 -6.10
N LEU A 348 27.17 31.66 -6.07
CA LEU A 348 27.80 30.66 -6.93
C LEU A 348 26.87 30.37 -8.12
N VAL A 349 27.44 30.17 -9.32
CA VAL A 349 26.69 29.80 -10.51
C VAL A 349 27.32 28.54 -11.11
N LEU A 350 26.49 27.52 -11.28
CA LEU A 350 26.84 26.25 -11.91
C LEU A 350 26.12 26.15 -13.26
N SER A 351 26.79 25.64 -14.30
CA SER A 351 26.12 25.28 -15.56
C SER A 351 25.65 23.83 -15.53
N ILE A 352 24.52 23.57 -16.20
CA ILE A 352 23.98 22.24 -16.42
C ILE A 352 24.47 21.74 -17.79
N GLY A 353 25.04 20.54 -17.83
CA GLY A 353 25.53 19.85 -19.03
C GLY A 353 25.67 18.35 -18.76
N GLU A 354 26.60 17.66 -19.44
CA GLU A 354 26.96 16.27 -19.08
C GLU A 354 27.47 16.17 -17.63
N THR A 355 28.23 17.19 -17.21
CA THR A 355 28.71 17.45 -15.85
C THR A 355 28.14 18.77 -15.31
N VAL A 356 28.06 18.90 -13.98
CA VAL A 356 27.73 20.16 -13.30
C VAL A 356 29.03 20.86 -12.91
N GLU A 357 29.29 22.04 -13.47
CA GLU A 357 30.56 22.76 -13.31
C GLU A 357 30.36 24.23 -12.93
N GLU A 358 31.30 24.83 -12.20
CA GLU A 358 31.26 26.24 -11.78
C GLU A 358 31.60 27.18 -12.95
N VAL A 359 30.73 28.15 -13.25
CA VAL A 359 30.85 29.03 -14.42
C VAL A 359 30.80 30.52 -14.05
N THR A 360 31.94 31.19 -14.25
CA THR A 360 32.15 32.60 -13.92
C THR A 360 31.89 33.58 -15.06
N ASP A 361 31.76 33.13 -16.32
CA ASP A 361 31.49 33.99 -17.49
C ASP A 361 29.98 34.14 -17.80
N SER A 362 29.13 33.56 -16.96
CA SER A 362 27.66 33.56 -17.04
C SER A 362 27.00 34.94 -16.97
N GLY A 363 27.75 35.97 -16.58
CA GLY A 363 27.28 37.36 -16.54
C GLY A 363 26.60 37.79 -15.23
N PHE A 364 26.31 36.85 -14.32
CA PHE A 364 25.80 37.12 -12.98
C PHE A 364 26.83 37.83 -12.07
N LEU A 365 26.37 38.40 -10.96
CA LEU A 365 27.21 39.01 -9.91
C LEU A 365 27.44 38.00 -8.78
N GLY A 366 28.63 37.39 -8.72
CA GLY A 366 28.97 36.42 -7.68
C GLY A 366 29.46 37.02 -6.36
N THR A 367 29.78 38.32 -6.32
CA THR A 367 30.41 38.99 -5.15
C THR A 367 29.42 39.48 -4.08
N THR A 368 28.13 39.20 -4.24
CA THR A 368 27.05 39.61 -3.33
C THR A 368 26.04 38.47 -3.17
N PRO A 369 25.26 38.42 -2.08
CA PRO A 369 24.07 37.58 -2.03
C PRO A 369 23.06 37.99 -3.11
N THR A 370 22.22 37.04 -3.52
CA THR A 370 21.15 37.23 -4.51
C THR A 370 19.79 37.02 -3.83
N LEU A 371 18.75 37.77 -4.22
CA LEU A 371 17.37 37.59 -3.76
C LEU A 371 16.51 36.79 -4.76
N SER A 372 16.82 36.84 -6.04
CA SER A 372 16.15 36.08 -7.10
C SER A 372 16.98 36.08 -8.39
N CYS A 373 16.95 34.95 -9.11
CA CYS A 373 17.29 34.87 -10.53
C CYS A 373 16.08 34.40 -11.33
N SER A 374 15.90 34.91 -12.55
CA SER A 374 14.78 34.53 -13.45
C SER A 374 15.11 34.79 -14.91
N LEU A 375 14.42 34.09 -15.81
CA LEU A 375 14.33 34.43 -17.23
C LEU A 375 13.21 35.47 -17.41
N LEU A 376 13.49 36.54 -18.16
CA LEU A 376 12.57 37.63 -18.47
C LEU A 376 12.53 37.79 -20.00
N GLY A 377 11.33 37.69 -20.59
CA GLY A 377 11.17 37.63 -22.03
C GLY A 377 11.65 36.30 -22.61
N GLU A 378 12.25 36.37 -23.81
CA GLU A 378 12.67 35.20 -24.59
C GLU A 378 14.08 34.72 -24.20
N ASP A 379 15.05 35.64 -24.07
CA ASP A 379 16.49 35.35 -24.02
C ASP A 379 17.29 36.10 -22.93
N ALA A 380 16.61 36.87 -22.07
CA ALA A 380 17.26 37.76 -21.11
C ALA A 380 17.11 37.28 -19.65
N LEU A 381 18.17 37.44 -18.88
CA LEU A 381 18.26 37.00 -17.48
C LEU A 381 18.18 38.21 -16.54
N VAL A 382 17.45 38.08 -15.44
CA VAL A 382 17.39 39.09 -14.36
C VAL A 382 17.90 38.49 -13.06
N GLN A 383 18.85 39.19 -12.45
CA GLN A 383 19.33 38.97 -11.09
C GLN A 383 18.94 40.15 -10.20
N VAL A 384 18.26 39.89 -9.08
CA VAL A 384 17.95 40.90 -8.05
C VAL A 384 18.86 40.68 -6.85
N TYR A 385 19.51 41.74 -6.35
CA TYR A 385 20.46 41.73 -5.23
C TYR A 385 20.20 42.94 -4.32
N PRO A 386 20.73 43.01 -3.09
CA PRO A 386 20.31 44.04 -2.12
C PRO A 386 20.53 45.49 -2.59
N ASP A 387 21.55 45.71 -3.43
CA ASP A 387 21.95 47.03 -3.93
C ASP A 387 21.37 47.38 -5.32
N GLY A 388 20.63 46.47 -5.98
CA GLY A 388 20.11 46.75 -7.32
C GLY A 388 19.45 45.58 -8.08
N ILE A 389 19.17 45.84 -9.36
CA ILE A 389 18.70 44.87 -10.34
C ILE A 389 19.71 44.83 -11.49
N ARG A 390 20.16 43.64 -11.86
CA ARG A 390 21.07 43.39 -12.98
C ARG A 390 20.31 42.62 -14.06
N HIS A 391 20.09 43.26 -15.20
CA HIS A 391 19.45 42.68 -16.37
C HIS A 391 20.52 42.38 -17.43
N ILE A 392 20.58 41.12 -17.88
CA ILE A 392 21.63 40.55 -18.73
C ILE A 392 20.95 40.02 -19.99
N ARG A 393 21.23 40.63 -21.15
CA ARG A 393 20.72 40.13 -22.45
C ARG A 393 21.60 39.02 -23.01
N ALA A 394 21.09 38.21 -23.94
CA ALA A 394 21.86 37.13 -24.58
C ALA A 394 23.14 37.60 -25.29
N ASP A 395 23.19 38.86 -25.76
CA ASP A 395 24.41 39.49 -26.30
C ASP A 395 25.43 39.93 -25.24
N LYS A 396 25.26 39.45 -24.00
CA LYS A 396 26.02 39.76 -22.79
C LYS A 396 26.05 41.25 -22.41
N ARG A 397 25.17 42.11 -22.96
CA ARG A 397 24.98 43.47 -22.42
C ARG A 397 24.28 43.42 -21.07
N VAL A 398 24.80 44.22 -20.14
CA VAL A 398 24.35 44.31 -18.75
C VAL A 398 23.80 45.72 -18.50
N ASN A 399 22.53 45.81 -18.13
CA ASN A 399 21.92 47.01 -17.57
C ASN A 399 21.87 46.86 -16.05
N GLU A 400 22.39 47.84 -15.32
CA GLU A 400 22.42 47.85 -13.84
C GLU A 400 21.55 49.00 -13.31
N TRP A 401 20.45 48.67 -12.63
CA TRP A 401 19.64 49.64 -11.87
C TRP A 401 20.06 49.60 -10.41
N LYS A 402 20.34 50.75 -9.79
CA LYS A 402 20.86 50.87 -8.42
C LYS A 402 19.81 51.40 -7.47
N THR A 403 19.81 50.93 -6.23
CA THR A 403 18.81 51.36 -5.26
C THR A 403 18.85 52.87 -4.99
N PRO A 404 17.68 53.52 -4.80
CA PRO A 404 17.60 54.93 -4.46
C PRO A 404 18.29 55.30 -3.14
N GLY A 405 19.37 56.07 -3.23
CA GLY A 405 20.00 56.77 -2.11
C GLY A 405 20.79 55.86 -1.16
N LYS A 406 20.13 55.38 -0.09
CA LYS A 406 20.68 54.45 0.91
C LYS A 406 19.70 53.33 1.27
N LYS A 407 18.63 53.16 0.50
CA LYS A 407 17.72 52.02 0.66
C LYS A 407 18.36 50.76 0.05
N THR A 408 17.96 49.60 0.53
CA THR A 408 18.28 48.29 -0.06
C THR A 408 16.99 47.57 -0.42
N ILE A 409 17.06 46.63 -1.37
CA ILE A 409 15.95 45.73 -1.69
C ILE A 409 15.83 44.69 -0.58
N VAL A 410 14.67 44.64 0.06
CA VAL A 410 14.35 43.70 1.16
C VAL A 410 13.72 42.43 0.60
N ARG A 411 12.82 42.57 -0.38
CA ARG A 411 12.13 41.46 -1.07
C ARG A 411 11.89 41.82 -2.54
N CYS A 412 11.71 40.80 -3.37
CA CYS A 412 11.31 40.93 -4.77
C CYS A 412 10.31 39.83 -5.15
N ALA A 413 9.53 40.08 -6.19
CA ALA A 413 8.70 39.10 -6.89
C ALA A 413 8.89 39.30 -8.40
N VAL A 414 9.08 38.21 -9.13
CA VAL A 414 9.40 38.20 -10.56
C VAL A 414 8.47 37.22 -11.29
N ASN A 415 8.15 37.53 -12.55
CA ASN A 415 7.58 36.57 -13.49
C ASN A 415 8.22 36.79 -14.88
N GLN A 416 7.66 36.17 -15.93
CA GLN A 416 8.17 36.19 -17.29
C GLN A 416 8.33 37.60 -17.90
N ARG A 417 7.58 38.62 -17.43
CA ARG A 417 7.56 39.97 -18.03
C ARG A 417 7.51 41.14 -17.04
N GLN A 418 7.42 40.86 -15.74
CA GLN A 418 7.22 41.86 -14.69
C GLN A 418 8.18 41.60 -13.52
N VAL A 419 8.72 42.68 -12.95
CA VAL A 419 9.59 42.65 -11.76
C VAL A 419 9.07 43.67 -10.75
N VAL A 420 8.74 43.20 -9.54
CA VAL A 420 8.33 44.05 -8.41
C VAL A 420 9.36 43.91 -7.30
N ILE A 421 9.82 45.04 -6.75
CA ILE A 421 10.74 45.09 -5.61
C ILE A 421 10.14 45.89 -4.46
N ALA A 422 10.51 45.51 -3.24
CA ALA A 422 10.21 46.25 -2.02
C ALA A 422 11.52 46.76 -1.40
N LEU A 423 11.62 48.08 -1.26
CA LEU A 423 12.74 48.77 -0.62
C LEU A 423 12.48 48.93 0.90
N THR A 424 13.53 49.21 1.66
CA THR A 424 13.41 49.52 3.10
C THR A 424 12.44 50.68 3.37
N GLY A 425 11.57 50.51 4.38
CA GLY A 425 10.47 51.44 4.65
C GLY A 425 9.21 51.19 3.81
N GLY A 426 9.03 49.97 3.28
CA GLY A 426 7.79 49.56 2.60
C GLY A 426 7.49 50.24 1.26
N GLU A 427 8.48 50.82 0.57
CA GLU A 427 8.32 51.45 -0.75
C GLU A 427 8.38 50.39 -1.86
N LEU A 428 7.28 50.20 -2.59
CA LEU A 428 7.25 49.34 -3.79
C LEU A 428 7.69 50.10 -5.04
N VAL A 429 8.51 49.44 -5.86
CA VAL A 429 8.85 49.85 -7.23
C VAL A 429 8.47 48.72 -8.19
N TYR A 430 7.77 49.07 -9.27
CA TYR A 430 7.32 48.14 -10.31
C TYR A 430 8.08 48.41 -11.62
N PHE A 431 8.54 47.35 -12.27
CA PHE A 431 9.13 47.36 -13.60
C PHE A 431 8.37 46.41 -14.52
N GLU A 432 8.16 46.84 -15.76
CA GLU A 432 7.53 46.06 -16.82
C GLU A 432 8.46 45.94 -18.02
N MET A 433 8.55 44.74 -18.60
CA MET A 433 9.30 44.51 -19.83
C MET A 433 8.48 44.87 -21.06
N ASP A 434 8.93 45.88 -21.80
CA ASP A 434 8.34 46.24 -23.09
C ASP A 434 8.62 45.19 -24.19
N PRO A 435 7.90 45.21 -25.32
CA PRO A 435 8.18 44.33 -26.47
C PRO A 435 9.53 44.56 -27.18
N SER A 436 10.39 45.45 -26.68
CA SER A 436 11.78 45.60 -27.12
C SER A 436 12.79 44.95 -26.17
N GLY A 437 12.30 44.27 -25.12
CA GLY A 437 13.09 43.60 -24.09
C GLY A 437 13.73 44.56 -23.09
N GLN A 438 13.16 45.76 -22.88
CA GLN A 438 13.67 46.72 -21.88
C GLN A 438 12.73 46.76 -20.66
N LEU A 439 13.30 46.70 -19.45
CA LEU A 439 12.58 46.98 -18.22
C LEU A 439 12.40 48.50 -18.10
N ASN A 440 11.16 48.94 -18.03
CA ASN A 440 10.81 50.34 -17.75
C ASN A 440 10.28 50.44 -16.32
N GLU A 441 10.78 51.41 -15.54
CA GLU A 441 10.27 51.72 -14.18
C GLU A 441 8.92 52.44 -14.30
N TYR A 442 7.92 51.99 -13.54
CA TYR A 442 6.63 52.68 -13.46
C TYR A 442 6.77 54.03 -12.76
N THR A 443 6.01 55.04 -13.20
CA THR A 443 6.19 56.44 -12.80
C THR A 443 5.76 56.76 -11.38
N GLU A 444 5.00 55.87 -10.72
CA GLU A 444 4.55 56.01 -9.34
C GLU A 444 5.13 54.89 -8.48
N ARG A 445 5.45 55.22 -7.22
CA ARG A 445 5.93 54.28 -6.22
C ARG A 445 5.02 54.34 -5.00
N LYS A 446 4.71 53.17 -4.43
CA LYS A 446 3.70 53.05 -3.38
C LYS A 446 4.33 52.66 -2.06
N GLU A 447 4.19 53.51 -1.06
CA GLU A 447 4.54 53.19 0.33
C GLU A 447 3.42 52.36 1.00
N MET A 448 3.80 51.39 1.82
CA MET A 448 2.90 50.53 2.59
C MET A 448 2.77 51.00 4.05
N SER A 449 1.76 50.50 4.77
CA SER A 449 1.52 50.83 6.18
C SER A 449 2.56 50.25 7.15
N ALA A 450 3.34 49.28 6.69
CA ALA A 450 4.41 48.61 7.41
C ALA A 450 5.44 48.05 6.40
N ASP A 451 6.60 47.61 6.87
CA ASP A 451 7.58 46.95 6.01
C ASP A 451 7.02 45.67 5.36
N VAL A 452 7.47 45.41 4.13
CA VAL A 452 7.07 44.24 3.32
C VAL A 452 7.92 43.04 3.70
N VAL A 453 7.27 42.00 4.26
CA VAL A 453 7.95 40.78 4.72
C VAL A 453 8.00 39.68 3.68
N CYS A 454 7.08 39.67 2.70
CA CYS A 454 7.08 38.74 1.57
C CYS A 454 6.18 39.26 0.42
N MET A 455 6.39 38.75 -0.79
CA MET A 455 5.59 39.08 -1.98
C MET A 455 5.43 37.85 -2.88
N SER A 456 4.37 37.83 -3.69
CA SER A 456 4.20 36.86 -4.77
C SER A 456 3.47 37.48 -5.95
N LEU A 457 3.91 37.14 -7.16
CA LEU A 457 3.34 37.59 -8.42
C LEU A 457 3.04 36.34 -9.25
N ALA A 458 1.84 36.23 -9.82
CA ALA A 458 1.50 35.06 -10.62
C ALA A 458 2.31 35.01 -11.93
N ASN A 459 2.41 33.82 -12.52
CA ASN A 459 2.95 33.69 -13.88
C ASN A 459 1.99 34.37 -14.89
N VAL A 460 2.52 34.81 -16.03
CA VAL A 460 1.70 35.43 -17.09
C VAL A 460 0.92 34.34 -17.85
N PRO A 461 -0.42 34.41 -17.95
CA PRO A 461 -1.20 33.42 -18.70
C PRO A 461 -0.85 33.39 -20.20
N PRO A 462 -0.92 32.23 -20.88
CA PRO A 462 -0.68 32.15 -22.32
C PRO A 462 -1.62 33.08 -23.11
N GLY A 463 -1.03 33.96 -23.91
CA GLY A 463 -1.76 34.98 -24.70
C GLY A 463 -1.93 36.33 -24.00
N GLU A 464 -1.74 36.42 -22.68
CA GLU A 464 -1.69 37.69 -21.95
C GLU A 464 -0.26 38.30 -21.95
N GLN A 465 -0.16 39.57 -21.56
CA GLN A 465 1.13 40.28 -21.51
C GLN A 465 1.65 40.54 -20.10
N ARG A 466 0.80 40.36 -19.08
CA ARG A 466 1.04 40.66 -17.66
C ARG A 466 0.20 39.72 -16.81
N SER A 467 0.62 39.48 -15.57
CA SER A 467 -0.29 39.06 -14.52
C SER A 467 -0.92 40.30 -13.87
N ARG A 468 -2.23 40.27 -13.66
CA ARG A 468 -2.98 41.33 -12.98
C ARG A 468 -2.68 41.40 -11.49
N PHE A 469 -2.46 40.28 -10.81
CA PHE A 469 -2.50 40.20 -9.34
C PHE A 469 -1.12 40.08 -8.70
N LEU A 470 -0.79 41.07 -7.86
CA LEU A 470 0.34 41.05 -6.93
C LEU A 470 -0.17 40.84 -5.50
N ALA A 471 0.34 39.81 -4.81
CA ALA A 471 0.11 39.60 -3.38
C ALA A 471 1.30 40.13 -2.56
N VAL A 472 1.02 40.95 -1.54
CA VAL A 472 2.02 41.58 -0.66
C VAL A 472 1.70 41.27 0.79
N GLY A 473 2.66 40.66 1.50
CA GLY A 473 2.59 40.37 2.93
C GLY A 473 3.34 41.42 3.73
N LEU A 474 2.69 41.97 4.77
CA LEU A 474 3.21 43.07 5.57
C LEU A 474 3.50 42.65 7.01
N ALA A 475 4.41 43.38 7.66
CA ALA A 475 4.76 43.17 9.06
C ALA A 475 3.60 43.43 10.05
N ASP A 476 2.49 44.05 9.59
CA ASP A 476 1.25 44.29 10.34
C ASP A 476 0.29 43.09 10.41
N ASN A 477 0.77 41.89 10.03
CA ASN A 477 -0.01 40.64 9.90
C ASN A 477 -1.17 40.74 8.90
N THR A 478 -1.06 41.57 7.85
CA THR A 478 -2.00 41.56 6.71
C THR A 478 -1.35 41.06 5.42
N VAL A 479 -2.15 40.43 4.57
CA VAL A 479 -1.85 40.26 3.14
C VAL A 479 -2.78 41.17 2.33
N ARG A 480 -2.28 41.72 1.23
CA ARG A 480 -3.01 42.62 0.34
C ARG A 480 -2.85 42.19 -1.10
N ILE A 481 -3.94 42.24 -1.87
CA ILE A 481 -3.93 42.04 -3.31
C ILE A 481 -3.92 43.40 -3.99
N ILE A 482 -3.09 43.56 -5.01
CA ILE A 482 -2.84 44.80 -5.72
C ILE A 482 -2.94 44.54 -7.23
N SER A 483 -3.61 45.43 -7.97
CA SER A 483 -3.66 45.35 -9.44
C SER A 483 -2.37 45.88 -10.06
N LEU A 484 -1.89 45.22 -11.12
CA LEU A 484 -0.81 45.65 -12.01
C LEU A 484 -1.30 45.98 -13.43
N ASP A 485 -2.61 46.02 -13.65
CA ASP A 485 -3.18 46.49 -14.92
C ASP A 485 -3.03 48.02 -15.06
N PRO A 486 -2.82 48.56 -16.27
CA PRO A 486 -2.63 50.00 -16.46
C PRO A 486 -3.81 50.90 -16.05
N SER A 487 -5.00 50.32 -15.84
CA SER A 487 -6.22 50.99 -15.40
C SER A 487 -6.23 51.39 -13.92
N ASP A 488 -5.67 50.52 -13.07
CA ASP A 488 -5.75 50.54 -11.62
C ASP A 488 -4.40 50.13 -11.00
N CYS A 489 -3.30 50.42 -11.71
CA CYS A 489 -1.95 49.99 -11.36
C CYS A 489 -1.57 50.47 -9.94
N LEU A 490 -0.99 49.56 -9.16
CA LEU A 490 -0.66 49.72 -7.75
C LEU A 490 -1.87 50.01 -6.82
N GLN A 491 -3.12 49.99 -7.29
CA GLN A 491 -4.29 50.12 -6.39
C GLN A 491 -4.53 48.85 -5.57
N PRO A 492 -4.93 48.98 -4.29
CA PRO A 492 -5.29 47.82 -3.46
C PRO A 492 -6.70 47.33 -3.84
N LEU A 493 -6.83 46.05 -4.15
CA LEU A 493 -8.12 45.40 -4.43
C LEU A 493 -8.75 44.86 -3.15
N SER A 494 -8.03 43.97 -2.45
CA SER A 494 -8.51 43.29 -1.23
C SER A 494 -7.44 43.21 -0.14
N MET A 495 -7.87 42.96 1.10
CA MET A 495 -7.02 42.82 2.29
C MET A 495 -7.56 41.69 3.17
N GLN A 496 -6.67 40.80 3.61
CA GLN A 496 -7.00 39.75 4.59
C GLN A 496 -6.05 39.87 5.79
N ALA A 497 -6.62 39.85 7.01
CA ALA A 497 -5.86 39.80 8.25
C ALA A 497 -5.49 38.34 8.58
N LEU A 498 -4.29 38.14 9.12
CA LEU A 498 -3.68 36.83 9.35
C LEU A 498 -3.47 36.55 10.85
N PRO A 499 -3.54 35.28 11.31
CA PRO A 499 -3.30 34.93 12.72
C PRO A 499 -1.88 35.22 13.22
N ALA A 500 -0.91 35.32 12.31
CA ALA A 500 0.50 35.56 12.57
C ALA A 500 1.15 36.27 11.36
N GLN A 501 2.40 36.69 11.49
CA GLN A 501 3.15 37.33 10.40
C GLN A 501 3.38 36.35 9.25
N PRO A 502 3.13 36.75 7.99
CA PRO A 502 3.42 35.92 6.82
C PRO A 502 4.93 35.89 6.53
N GLU A 503 5.48 34.69 6.34
CA GLU A 503 6.87 34.49 5.92
C GLU A 503 6.99 34.36 4.40
N SER A 504 5.98 33.78 3.74
CA SER A 504 5.99 33.56 2.28
C SER A 504 4.59 33.59 1.67
N LEU A 505 4.54 33.81 0.35
CA LEU A 505 3.32 33.84 -0.45
C LEU A 505 3.57 33.09 -1.76
N CYS A 506 2.57 32.37 -2.26
CA CYS A 506 2.60 31.77 -3.59
C CYS A 506 1.21 31.79 -4.24
N ILE A 507 1.01 32.69 -5.21
CA ILE A 507 -0.11 32.58 -6.16
C ILE A 507 0.20 31.42 -7.12
N VAL A 508 -0.78 30.57 -7.41
CA VAL A 508 -0.65 29.47 -8.38
C VAL A 508 -2.00 29.23 -9.06
N GLU A 509 -1.98 28.77 -10.31
CA GLU A 509 -3.18 28.25 -10.98
C GLU A 509 -3.20 26.72 -10.87
N MET A 510 -4.31 26.14 -10.41
CA MET A 510 -4.44 24.70 -10.18
C MET A 510 -5.83 24.18 -10.53
N GLY A 511 -5.93 22.88 -10.81
CA GLY A 511 -7.20 22.15 -10.85
C GLY A 511 -8.10 22.53 -12.03
N GLY A 512 -7.50 22.73 -13.21
CA GLY A 512 -8.25 23.12 -14.40
C GLY A 512 -9.05 21.98 -15.02
N VAL A 513 -10.24 22.32 -15.51
CA VAL A 513 -11.13 21.41 -16.24
C VAL A 513 -10.89 21.59 -17.75
N GLU A 514 -10.70 20.49 -18.49
CA GLU A 514 -10.70 20.55 -19.97
C GLU A 514 -12.07 21.01 -20.45
N LYS A 515 -12.14 22.18 -21.09
CA LYS A 515 -13.25 22.54 -21.98
C LYS A 515 -12.83 22.39 -23.43
N GLN A 516 -13.69 21.76 -24.21
CA GLN A 516 -13.75 22.00 -25.65
C GLN A 516 -14.67 23.20 -25.87
N ASP A 517 -14.13 24.30 -26.38
CA ASP A 517 -14.98 25.35 -26.94
C ASP A 517 -15.50 24.93 -28.32
N GLU A 518 -16.58 25.56 -28.80
CA GLU A 518 -17.25 25.19 -30.07
C GLU A 518 -16.37 25.32 -31.33
N LEU A 519 -15.19 25.92 -31.20
CA LEU A 519 -14.15 26.05 -32.24
C LEU A 519 -13.14 24.89 -32.24
N GLY A 520 -13.21 23.95 -31.29
CA GLY A 520 -12.36 22.76 -31.23
C GLY A 520 -10.99 22.97 -30.55
N ASP A 521 -10.73 24.15 -29.99
CA ASP A 521 -9.52 24.43 -29.22
C ASP A 521 -9.64 23.91 -27.78
N LYS A 522 -8.50 23.54 -27.17
CA LYS A 522 -8.44 22.92 -25.83
C LYS A 522 -8.16 23.96 -24.75
N GLY A 523 -9.21 24.63 -24.30
CA GLY A 523 -9.15 25.57 -23.18
C GLY A 523 -9.22 24.87 -21.82
N THR A 524 -8.11 24.77 -21.11
CA THR A 524 -8.10 24.36 -19.70
C THR A 524 -8.22 25.60 -18.82
N ILE A 525 -9.34 25.76 -18.11
CA ILE A 525 -9.54 26.90 -17.18
C ILE A 525 -9.26 26.41 -15.76
N GLY A 526 -8.14 26.83 -15.17
CA GLY A 526 -7.81 26.61 -13.76
C GLY A 526 -8.42 27.65 -12.83
N PHE A 527 -8.32 27.37 -11.52
CA PHE A 527 -8.65 28.34 -10.48
C PHE A 527 -7.36 28.91 -9.88
N LEU A 528 -7.34 30.21 -9.60
CA LEU A 528 -6.22 30.84 -8.91
C LEU A 528 -6.34 30.62 -7.40
N TYR A 529 -5.24 30.18 -6.79
CA TYR A 529 -5.10 30.01 -5.35
C TYR A 529 -3.96 30.87 -4.82
N LEU A 530 -4.25 31.64 -3.78
CA LEU A 530 -3.23 32.27 -2.95
C LEU A 530 -2.88 31.32 -1.80
N ASN A 531 -1.63 30.88 -1.77
CA ASN A 531 -1.03 30.15 -0.66
C ASN A 531 -0.25 31.15 0.21
N ILE A 532 -0.42 31.06 1.53
CA ILE A 532 0.17 31.97 2.51
C ILE A 532 0.88 31.14 3.58
N GLY A 533 2.20 31.23 3.65
CA GLY A 533 3.01 30.58 4.68
C GLY A 533 3.24 31.53 5.85
N LEU A 534 2.85 31.12 7.06
CA LEU A 534 3.03 31.91 8.28
C LEU A 534 4.25 31.48 9.09
N GLN A 535 4.79 32.41 9.90
CA GLN A 535 5.94 32.15 10.77
C GLN A 535 5.69 31.09 11.86
N ASN A 536 4.43 30.86 12.24
CA ASN A 536 4.03 29.87 13.23
C ASN A 536 3.80 28.46 12.65
N GLY A 537 4.29 28.17 11.44
CA GLY A 537 4.18 26.84 10.83
C GLY A 537 2.84 26.52 10.16
N VAL A 538 1.94 27.51 10.08
CA VAL A 538 0.63 27.36 9.44
C VAL A 538 0.69 27.76 7.96
N LEU A 539 0.13 26.91 7.10
CA LEU A 539 -0.21 27.23 5.72
C LEU A 539 -1.70 27.57 5.63
N LEU A 540 -2.02 28.67 4.95
CA LEU A 540 -3.37 28.99 4.49
C LEU A 540 -3.41 28.83 2.96
N ARG A 541 -4.45 28.18 2.43
CA ARG A 541 -4.79 28.20 1.00
C ARG A 541 -6.13 28.90 0.84
N THR A 542 -6.20 29.91 -0.01
CA THR A 542 -7.39 30.75 -0.24
C THR A 542 -7.63 30.87 -1.74
N VAL A 543 -8.88 30.73 -2.18
CA VAL A 543 -9.29 30.99 -3.57
C VAL A 543 -9.20 32.49 -3.84
N LEU A 544 -8.54 32.86 -4.94
CA LEU A 544 -8.45 34.23 -5.44
C LEU A 544 -9.41 34.39 -6.62
N ASP A 545 -10.39 35.30 -6.52
CA ASP A 545 -11.31 35.56 -7.63
C ASP A 545 -10.57 36.24 -8.80
N PRO A 546 -10.62 35.69 -10.04
CA PRO A 546 -9.87 36.22 -11.18
C PRO A 546 -10.41 37.56 -11.72
N VAL A 547 -11.60 37.99 -11.31
CA VAL A 547 -12.26 39.23 -11.75
C VAL A 547 -12.16 40.31 -10.68
N THR A 548 -12.46 40.00 -9.42
CA THR A 548 -12.50 40.98 -8.32
C THR A 548 -11.21 41.04 -7.51
N GLY A 549 -10.43 39.96 -7.45
CA GLY A 549 -9.31 39.81 -6.53
C GLY A 549 -9.73 39.56 -5.07
N ASP A 550 -10.99 39.21 -4.81
CA ASP A 550 -11.46 38.80 -3.49
C ASP A 550 -10.89 37.44 -3.06
N LEU A 551 -10.87 37.23 -1.74
CA LEU A 551 -10.22 36.10 -1.09
C LEU A 551 -11.28 35.24 -0.36
N SER A 552 -11.48 34.00 -0.80
CA SER A 552 -12.57 33.10 -0.35
C SER A 552 -12.12 31.64 -0.16
N ASP A 553 -12.96 30.79 0.42
CA ASP A 553 -12.65 29.42 0.89
C ASP A 553 -11.23 29.25 1.49
N THR A 554 -10.88 30.09 2.47
CA THR A 554 -9.63 29.86 3.22
C THR A 554 -9.68 28.51 3.93
N ARG A 555 -8.61 27.73 3.75
CA ARG A 555 -8.35 26.45 4.41
C ARG A 555 -7.01 26.53 5.14
N THR A 556 -6.95 25.96 6.34
CA THR A 556 -5.84 26.14 7.27
C THR A 556 -5.23 24.78 7.62
N ARG A 557 -3.91 24.62 7.46
CA ARG A 557 -3.21 23.40 7.87
C ARG A 557 -1.87 23.72 8.51
N TYR A 558 -1.58 23.09 9.65
CA TYR A 558 -0.28 23.17 10.32
C TYR A 558 0.69 22.19 9.67
N LEU A 559 1.90 22.65 9.33
CA LEU A 559 2.90 21.88 8.58
C LEU A 559 4.11 21.45 9.41
N GLY A 560 4.33 22.09 10.56
CA GLY A 560 5.53 21.88 11.37
C GLY A 560 5.86 23.08 12.26
N SER A 561 6.95 22.97 13.03
CA SER A 561 7.36 23.98 14.02
C SER A 561 8.14 25.17 13.45
N ARG A 562 8.47 25.15 12.16
CA ARG A 562 9.29 26.18 11.48
C ARG A 562 8.43 27.11 10.60
N PRO A 563 8.85 28.37 10.38
CA PRO A 563 8.22 29.29 9.44
C PRO A 563 8.01 28.65 8.05
N VAL A 564 6.82 28.80 7.47
CA VAL A 564 6.50 28.18 6.19
C VAL A 564 7.07 28.99 5.02
N LYS A 565 8.00 28.40 4.27
CA LYS A 565 8.48 28.91 2.96
C LYS A 565 7.68 28.25 1.83
N LEU A 566 7.39 28.97 0.75
CA LEU A 566 6.59 28.49 -0.38
C LEU A 566 7.35 28.68 -1.71
N PHE A 567 7.40 27.64 -2.53
CA PHE A 567 8.08 27.61 -3.81
C PHE A 567 7.17 27.04 -4.91
N ARG A 568 7.31 27.52 -6.16
CA ARG A 568 6.69 26.87 -7.33
C ARG A 568 7.60 25.75 -7.82
N VAL A 569 7.02 24.60 -8.11
CA VAL A 569 7.65 23.47 -8.81
C VAL A 569 6.70 22.98 -9.91
N ARG A 570 7.22 22.31 -10.93
CA ARG A 570 6.38 21.65 -11.95
C ARG A 570 6.24 20.17 -11.59
N MET A 571 5.06 19.61 -11.82
CA MET A 571 4.73 18.23 -11.46
C MET A 571 3.68 17.66 -12.42
N GLN A 572 4.02 16.59 -13.13
CA GLN A 572 3.24 16.02 -14.24
C GLN A 572 2.80 17.10 -15.26
N GLY A 573 3.69 18.06 -15.52
CA GLY A 573 3.43 19.18 -16.43
C GLY A 573 2.52 20.30 -15.87
N GLN A 574 1.95 20.15 -14.67
CA GLN A 574 1.15 21.19 -14.01
C GLN A 574 1.97 21.97 -12.96
N GLU A 575 1.50 23.15 -12.54
CA GLU A 575 2.13 23.88 -11.43
C GLU A 575 1.71 23.31 -10.07
N ALA A 576 2.72 23.05 -9.23
CA ALA A 576 2.57 22.59 -7.86
C ALA A 576 3.31 23.54 -6.89
N VAL A 577 2.89 23.55 -5.62
CA VAL A 577 3.45 24.42 -4.59
C VAL A 577 4.12 23.58 -3.52
N LEU A 578 5.44 23.73 -3.39
CA LEU A 578 6.25 23.10 -2.36
C LEU A 578 6.33 24.01 -1.13
N ALA A 579 5.75 23.58 -0.01
CA ALA A 579 5.74 24.28 1.26
C ALA A 579 6.72 23.63 2.25
N MET A 580 7.73 24.38 2.72
CA MET A 580 8.74 23.88 3.66
C MET A 580 8.52 24.41 5.07
N SER A 581 8.50 23.51 6.06
CA SER A 581 8.48 23.81 7.50
C SER A 581 9.46 22.85 8.23
N SER A 582 9.05 22.14 9.29
CA SER A 582 9.87 21.05 9.86
C SER A 582 9.89 19.79 8.99
N ARG A 583 8.94 19.64 8.06
CA ARG A 583 9.03 18.77 6.88
C ARG A 583 8.68 19.57 5.62
N SER A 584 9.08 19.06 4.46
CA SER A 584 8.67 19.57 3.14
C SER A 584 7.32 18.96 2.75
N TRP A 585 6.42 19.73 2.16
CA TRP A 585 5.06 19.32 1.75
C TRP A 585 4.76 19.78 0.33
N LEU A 586 4.30 18.88 -0.54
CA LEU A 586 3.89 19.22 -1.90
C LEU A 586 2.36 19.38 -1.97
N SER A 587 1.91 20.56 -2.38
CA SER A 587 0.51 20.83 -2.74
C SER A 587 0.36 20.71 -4.25
N TYR A 588 -0.51 19.81 -4.71
CA TYR A 588 -0.76 19.58 -6.14
C TYR A 588 -2.23 19.21 -6.38
N SER A 589 -2.68 19.35 -7.63
CA SER A 589 -3.95 18.80 -8.08
C SER A 589 -3.67 17.49 -8.84
N TYR A 590 -4.42 16.44 -8.54
CA TYR A 590 -4.32 15.16 -9.25
C TYR A 590 -5.70 14.54 -9.38
N GLN A 591 -6.09 14.18 -10.60
CA GLN A 591 -7.44 13.69 -10.94
C GLN A 591 -8.56 14.61 -10.39
N SER A 592 -8.37 15.93 -10.50
CA SER A 592 -9.24 16.98 -9.95
C SER A 592 -9.39 17.03 -8.42
N ARG A 593 -8.63 16.22 -7.66
CA ARG A 593 -8.55 16.29 -6.19
C ARG A 593 -7.28 17.00 -5.75
N PHE A 594 -7.42 17.91 -4.78
CA PHE A 594 -6.26 18.56 -4.15
C PHE A 594 -5.60 17.63 -3.14
N HIS A 595 -4.30 17.46 -3.29
CA HIS A 595 -3.45 16.71 -2.37
C HIS A 595 -2.44 17.67 -1.72
N LEU A 596 -2.19 17.48 -0.43
CA LEU A 596 -1.08 18.11 0.29
C LEU A 596 -0.39 17.03 1.11
N THR A 597 0.62 16.40 0.52
CA THR A 597 1.39 15.31 1.14
C THR A 597 2.79 15.79 1.53
N PRO A 598 3.37 15.33 2.64
CA PRO A 598 4.75 15.60 2.96
C PRO A 598 5.66 14.82 2.01
N LEU A 599 6.91 15.21 1.87
CA LEU A 599 7.96 14.38 1.30
C LEU A 599 8.50 13.44 2.38
N SER A 600 8.83 12.19 2.05
CA SER A 600 9.47 11.23 2.96
C SER A 600 10.97 11.52 3.10
N TYR A 601 11.32 12.73 3.52
CA TYR A 601 12.67 13.29 3.38
C TYR A 601 13.08 14.18 4.56
N GLU A 602 14.38 14.47 4.67
CA GLU A 602 14.94 15.41 5.65
C GLU A 602 14.51 16.87 5.39
N THR A 603 14.83 17.76 6.34
CA THR A 603 14.37 19.16 6.31
C THR A 603 15.12 19.97 5.24
N LEU A 604 14.41 20.43 4.22
CA LEU A 604 14.97 21.28 3.17
C LEU A 604 14.88 22.77 3.56
N GLU A 605 15.87 23.57 3.17
CA GLU A 605 15.89 25.02 3.45
C GLU A 605 15.33 25.86 2.30
N TYR A 606 15.55 25.46 1.06
CA TYR A 606 15.08 26.15 -0.14
C TYR A 606 15.04 25.15 -1.29
N ALA A 607 14.15 25.35 -2.26
CA ALA A 607 14.21 24.63 -3.52
C ALA A 607 13.61 25.43 -4.68
N SER A 608 13.97 25.01 -5.91
CA SER A 608 13.33 25.40 -7.16
C SER A 608 13.07 24.15 -8.01
N GLY A 609 12.06 24.19 -8.89
CA GLY A 609 11.85 23.13 -9.89
C GLY A 609 13.04 23.04 -10.86
N PHE A 610 13.28 21.86 -11.43
CA PHE A 610 14.47 21.57 -12.25
C PHE A 610 14.10 20.67 -13.43
N ALA A 611 14.69 20.94 -14.59
CA ALA A 611 14.58 20.10 -15.78
C ALA A 611 15.96 19.92 -16.44
N SER A 612 16.40 18.67 -16.64
CA SER A 612 17.57 18.31 -17.43
C SER A 612 17.35 17.00 -18.19
N GLU A 613 18.21 16.67 -19.15
CA GLU A 613 18.15 15.41 -19.90
C GLU A 613 18.22 14.17 -18.97
N GLN A 614 18.91 14.28 -17.84
CA GLN A 614 19.03 13.23 -16.82
C GLN A 614 17.82 13.18 -15.86
N CYS A 615 17.08 14.29 -15.72
CA CYS A 615 15.94 14.43 -14.82
C CYS A 615 14.94 15.43 -15.42
N PRO A 616 14.03 14.98 -16.31
CA PRO A 616 13.17 15.89 -17.10
C PRO A 616 12.21 16.73 -16.26
N GLU A 617 11.80 16.23 -15.09
CA GLU A 617 10.99 16.95 -14.11
C GLU A 617 11.44 16.57 -12.70
N GLY A 618 12.06 17.52 -12.00
CA GLY A 618 12.63 17.33 -10.68
C GLY A 618 12.70 18.62 -9.87
N ILE A 619 13.43 18.58 -8.76
CA ILE A 619 13.55 19.66 -7.78
C ILE A 619 15.02 19.75 -7.34
N VAL A 620 15.63 20.92 -7.53
CA VAL A 620 16.93 21.25 -6.90
C VAL A 620 16.64 21.86 -5.54
N ALA A 621 17.16 21.25 -4.49
CA ALA A 621 17.01 21.67 -3.11
C ALA A 621 18.35 21.87 -2.41
N ILE A 622 18.36 22.70 -1.36
CA ILE A 622 19.47 22.80 -0.42
C ILE A 622 19.05 22.34 0.97
N SER A 623 19.92 21.56 1.63
CA SER A 623 19.75 21.07 3.00
C SER A 623 21.05 21.29 3.77
N THR A 624 20.99 22.16 4.78
CA THR A 624 22.17 22.64 5.54
C THR A 624 23.34 23.03 4.63
N ASN A 625 24.39 22.21 4.53
CA ASN A 625 25.59 22.47 3.73
C ASN A 625 25.60 21.71 2.38
N THR A 626 24.48 21.12 1.96
CA THR A 626 24.40 20.25 0.77
C THR A 626 23.46 20.80 -0.30
N LEU A 627 23.84 20.61 -1.55
CA LEU A 627 22.98 20.71 -2.73
C LEU A 627 22.48 19.30 -3.09
N ARG A 628 21.19 19.15 -3.34
CA ARG A 628 20.54 17.88 -3.66
C ARG A 628 19.66 18.05 -4.90
N ILE A 629 19.77 17.12 -5.85
CA ILE A 629 18.88 17.02 -7.01
C ILE A 629 17.94 15.85 -6.74
N LEU A 630 16.65 16.13 -6.68
CA LEU A 630 15.60 15.22 -6.23
C LEU A 630 14.57 15.01 -7.35
N ALA A 631 14.12 13.78 -7.57
CA ALA A 631 12.99 13.46 -8.44
C ALA A 631 11.82 12.89 -7.63
N LEU A 632 10.58 13.11 -8.09
CA LEU A 632 9.34 12.71 -7.39
C LEU A 632 8.45 11.87 -8.32
N GLU A 633 8.89 10.64 -8.59
CA GLU A 633 8.30 9.78 -9.62
C GLU A 633 6.86 9.32 -9.32
N LYS A 634 6.56 8.95 -8.06
CA LYS A 634 5.31 8.27 -7.69
C LYS A 634 4.32 9.18 -6.95
N LEU A 635 3.58 10.03 -7.67
CA LEU A 635 2.54 10.90 -7.09
C LEU A 635 1.39 10.15 -6.39
N GLY A 636 1.11 8.92 -6.81
CA GLY A 636 -0.03 8.12 -6.30
C GLY A 636 0.24 7.35 -5.01
N ALA A 637 1.50 7.22 -4.59
CA ALA A 637 1.88 6.50 -3.39
C ALA A 637 1.85 7.44 -2.17
N VAL A 638 0.90 7.20 -1.26
CA VAL A 638 0.67 8.04 -0.07
C VAL A 638 1.58 7.63 1.11
N PHE A 639 2.02 6.37 1.13
CA PHE A 639 3.05 5.88 2.05
C PHE A 639 4.28 5.42 1.27
N ASN A 640 5.45 5.97 1.57
CA ASN A 640 6.73 5.36 1.21
C ASN A 640 7.02 4.20 2.19
N GLN A 641 7.49 3.07 1.69
CA GLN A 641 7.85 1.90 2.49
C GLN A 641 9.33 1.51 2.34
N VAL A 642 10.03 1.36 3.47
CA VAL A 642 11.37 0.75 3.49
C VAL A 642 11.24 -0.69 3.99
N ALA A 643 11.64 -1.67 3.18
CA ALA A 643 11.44 -3.10 3.45
C ALA A 643 12.73 -3.83 3.87
N PHE A 644 12.69 -4.51 5.02
CA PHE A 644 13.77 -5.32 5.57
C PHE A 644 13.40 -6.82 5.47
N PRO A 645 14.14 -7.65 4.70
CA PRO A 645 13.83 -9.08 4.53
C PRO A 645 13.91 -9.91 5.83
N LEU A 646 13.03 -10.91 5.91
CA LEU A 646 12.94 -11.91 6.99
C LEU A 646 13.05 -13.33 6.39
N GLN A 647 13.17 -14.37 7.23
CA GLN A 647 13.42 -15.76 6.79
C GLN A 647 12.16 -16.64 6.87
N TYR A 648 11.32 -16.45 7.89
CA TYR A 648 10.01 -17.10 8.00
C TYR A 648 8.89 -16.06 8.22
N THR A 649 7.64 -16.51 8.15
CA THR A 649 6.47 -15.66 8.39
C THR A 649 6.49 -15.07 9.80
N PRO A 650 6.52 -13.73 9.99
CA PRO A 650 6.47 -13.12 11.31
C PRO A 650 5.12 -13.37 11.99
N ARG A 651 5.14 -13.54 13.32
CA ARG A 651 3.93 -13.75 14.13
C ARG A 651 3.59 -12.56 15.01
N LYS A 652 4.61 -11.99 15.67
CA LYS A 652 4.50 -10.79 16.50
C LYS A 652 5.88 -10.17 16.67
N PHE A 653 5.91 -8.87 16.98
CA PHE A 653 7.09 -8.22 17.50
C PHE A 653 6.75 -7.32 18.71
N VAL A 654 7.77 -6.91 19.46
CA VAL A 654 7.68 -5.93 20.54
C VAL A 654 8.81 -4.92 20.47
N ILE A 655 8.52 -3.67 20.83
CA ILE A 655 9.49 -2.56 20.90
C ILE A 655 10.19 -2.60 22.26
N HIS A 656 11.51 -2.46 22.29
CA HIS A 656 12.28 -2.31 23.53
C HIS A 656 12.35 -0.83 23.97
N PRO A 657 11.74 -0.43 25.12
CA PRO A 657 11.50 0.99 25.41
C PRO A 657 12.72 1.87 25.67
N GLU A 658 13.91 1.31 25.92
CA GLU A 658 15.13 2.09 26.20
C GLU A 658 16.05 2.24 24.98
N THR A 659 15.84 1.46 23.92
CA THR A 659 16.76 1.42 22.76
C THR A 659 16.04 1.41 21.41
N ASN A 660 14.71 1.44 21.42
CA ASN A 660 13.80 1.35 20.26
C ASN A 660 13.97 0.09 19.37
N ASN A 661 14.90 -0.81 19.68
CA ASN A 661 15.09 -2.07 18.95
C ASN A 661 13.83 -2.95 18.97
N LEU A 662 13.61 -3.69 17.88
CA LEU A 662 12.47 -4.59 17.73
C LEU A 662 12.90 -6.04 17.99
N ILE A 663 12.13 -6.74 18.82
CA ILE A 663 12.26 -8.19 19.03
C ILE A 663 11.13 -8.88 18.28
N LEU A 664 11.44 -9.64 17.24
CA LEU A 664 10.50 -10.34 16.39
C LEU A 664 10.54 -11.86 16.62
N ILE A 665 9.40 -12.52 16.42
CA ILE A 665 9.33 -13.98 16.25
C ILE A 665 8.83 -14.34 14.86
N GLU A 666 9.59 -15.18 14.16
CA GLU A 666 9.27 -15.70 12.82
C GLU A 666 9.05 -17.22 12.93
N THR A 667 7.98 -17.77 12.35
CA THR A 667 7.61 -19.18 12.56
C THR A 667 6.76 -19.73 11.44
N ASP A 668 7.14 -20.88 10.87
CA ASP A 668 6.40 -21.52 9.78
C ASP A 668 6.14 -23.02 9.96
N HIS A 669 4.97 -23.43 9.43
CA HIS A 669 4.49 -24.81 9.38
C HIS A 669 4.87 -25.45 8.05
N ASN A 670 5.13 -26.76 8.07
CA ASN A 670 5.73 -27.52 6.97
C ASN A 670 7.10 -26.96 6.55
N ALA A 671 7.93 -26.50 7.50
CA ALA A 671 9.26 -25.94 7.26
C ALA A 671 10.37 -26.68 8.04
N TYR A 672 11.60 -26.65 7.50
CA TYR A 672 12.81 -27.13 8.17
C TYR A 672 13.65 -25.96 8.71
N THR A 673 14.20 -26.13 9.91
CA THR A 673 15.29 -25.27 10.41
C THR A 673 16.54 -25.42 9.53
N GLU A 674 17.41 -24.41 9.50
CA GLU A 674 18.59 -24.41 8.64
C GLU A 674 19.55 -25.58 8.94
N ALA A 675 19.68 -25.95 10.22
CA ALA A 675 20.42 -27.14 10.64
C ALA A 675 19.81 -28.44 10.07
N THR A 676 18.48 -28.57 10.08
CA THR A 676 17.78 -29.73 9.50
C THR A 676 17.84 -29.74 7.97
N LYS A 677 17.81 -28.57 7.31
CA LYS A 677 18.05 -28.46 5.86
C LYS A 677 19.44 -28.99 5.50
N ALA A 678 20.49 -28.51 6.18
CA ALA A 678 21.86 -28.93 5.94
C ALA A 678 22.05 -30.45 6.16
N GLN A 679 21.48 -31.00 7.23
CA GLN A 679 21.50 -32.44 7.50
C GLN A 679 20.79 -33.26 6.41
N ARG A 680 19.60 -32.85 5.96
CA ARG A 680 18.92 -33.52 4.84
C ARG A 680 19.63 -33.37 3.50
N LYS A 681 20.25 -32.21 3.24
CA LYS A 681 21.04 -31.97 2.02
C LYS A 681 22.25 -32.90 1.97
N GLN A 682 22.91 -33.11 3.10
CA GLN A 682 23.99 -34.10 3.27
C GLN A 682 23.48 -35.54 3.08
N GLN A 683 22.38 -35.91 3.73
CA GLN A 683 21.79 -37.25 3.59
C GLN A 683 21.42 -37.56 2.12
N MET A 684 20.78 -36.62 1.41
CA MET A 684 20.44 -36.80 0.00
C MET A 684 21.69 -36.91 -0.90
N ALA A 685 22.76 -36.18 -0.59
CA ALA A 685 24.04 -36.29 -1.29
C ALA A 685 24.72 -37.65 -1.07
N GLU A 686 24.57 -38.24 0.12
CA GLU A 686 25.05 -39.59 0.44
C GLU A 686 24.20 -40.66 -0.28
N GLU A 687 22.87 -40.57 -0.19
CA GLU A 687 21.93 -41.46 -0.90
C GLU A 687 22.14 -41.43 -2.44
N MET A 688 22.44 -40.27 -3.03
CA MET A 688 22.78 -40.15 -4.46
C MET A 688 24.07 -40.90 -4.85
N VAL A 689 25.06 -41.01 -3.95
CA VAL A 689 26.35 -41.68 -4.19
C VAL A 689 26.30 -43.17 -3.84
N GLU A 690 25.33 -43.61 -3.04
CA GLU A 690 25.03 -45.02 -2.80
C GLU A 690 24.10 -45.65 -3.86
N ALA A 691 23.20 -44.87 -4.46
CA ALA A 691 22.31 -45.33 -5.53
C ALA A 691 22.99 -45.49 -6.91
N ALA A 692 24.18 -44.94 -7.09
CA ALA A 692 24.93 -45.02 -8.34
C ALA A 692 25.70 -46.36 -8.48
N GLY A 693 25.66 -46.95 -9.68
CA GLY A 693 26.49 -48.11 -10.02
C GLY A 693 27.99 -47.76 -10.01
N GLU A 694 28.86 -48.77 -9.91
CA GLU A 694 30.32 -48.55 -9.75
C GLU A 694 30.93 -47.65 -10.85
N ASP A 695 30.44 -47.75 -12.10
CA ASP A 695 30.87 -46.95 -13.24
C ASP A 695 30.32 -45.50 -13.26
N GLU A 696 29.18 -45.20 -12.62
CA GLU A 696 28.60 -43.84 -12.55
C GLU A 696 29.03 -43.07 -11.29
N ARG A 697 29.73 -43.73 -10.35
CA ARG A 697 29.90 -43.23 -8.97
C ARG A 697 30.72 -41.94 -8.85
N GLU A 698 31.71 -41.73 -9.71
CA GLU A 698 32.48 -40.47 -9.74
C GLU A 698 31.59 -39.30 -10.20
N LEU A 699 30.78 -39.51 -11.24
CA LEU A 699 29.87 -38.49 -11.79
C LEU A 699 28.71 -38.19 -10.83
N ALA A 700 28.21 -39.21 -10.11
CA ALA A 700 27.28 -39.02 -9.00
C ALA A 700 27.89 -38.21 -7.84
N ALA A 701 29.18 -38.40 -7.52
CA ALA A 701 29.88 -37.61 -6.52
C ALA A 701 30.09 -36.15 -6.95
N GLU A 702 30.40 -35.88 -8.23
CA GLU A 702 30.42 -34.52 -8.77
C GLU A 702 29.04 -33.85 -8.71
N MET A 703 27.97 -34.57 -9.09
CA MET A 703 26.59 -34.06 -8.98
C MET A 703 26.19 -33.78 -7.51
N ALA A 704 26.59 -34.64 -6.58
CA ALA A 704 26.36 -34.46 -5.14
C ALA A 704 27.14 -33.25 -4.58
N ALA A 705 28.40 -33.06 -5.01
CA ALA A 705 29.20 -31.90 -4.63
C ALA A 705 28.63 -30.58 -5.19
N ALA A 706 28.19 -30.58 -6.45
CA ALA A 706 27.51 -29.44 -7.06
C ALA A 706 26.20 -29.10 -6.33
N PHE A 707 25.37 -30.11 -6.05
CA PHE A 707 24.14 -29.97 -5.27
C PHE A 707 24.42 -29.39 -3.87
N LEU A 708 25.40 -29.93 -3.13
CA LEU A 708 25.80 -29.44 -1.81
C LEU A 708 26.25 -27.96 -1.84
N ASN A 709 27.03 -27.57 -2.85
CA ASN A 709 27.56 -26.21 -2.99
C ASN A 709 26.49 -25.18 -3.40
N GLU A 710 25.53 -25.55 -4.26
CA GLU A 710 24.49 -24.63 -4.73
C GLU A 710 23.33 -24.51 -3.72
N ASN A 711 23.19 -23.34 -3.09
CA ASN A 711 22.03 -22.98 -2.28
C ASN A 711 21.15 -21.99 -3.06
N LEU A 712 20.04 -22.49 -3.62
CA LEU A 712 19.09 -21.68 -4.38
C LEU A 712 18.35 -20.66 -3.48
N PRO A 713 18.23 -19.38 -3.87
CA PRO A 713 17.51 -18.36 -3.09
C PRO A 713 16.04 -18.71 -2.83
N GLU A 714 15.70 -19.08 -1.59
CA GLU A 714 14.34 -19.52 -1.21
C GLU A 714 13.25 -18.46 -1.43
N ALA A 715 13.61 -17.17 -1.43
CA ALA A 715 12.69 -16.07 -1.74
C ALA A 715 12.17 -16.09 -3.19
N ILE A 716 12.91 -16.71 -4.12
CA ILE A 716 12.54 -16.85 -5.54
C ILE A 716 12.06 -18.29 -5.81
N PHE A 717 12.85 -19.29 -5.40
CA PHE A 717 12.62 -20.70 -5.71
C PHE A 717 11.65 -21.43 -4.77
N GLY A 718 11.18 -20.74 -3.73
CA GLY A 718 10.36 -21.28 -2.64
C GLY A 718 11.18 -22.04 -1.59
N SER A 719 10.77 -21.94 -0.33
CA SER A 719 11.35 -22.71 0.78
C SER A 719 10.99 -24.21 0.67
N PRO A 720 11.93 -25.14 0.86
CA PRO A 720 11.66 -26.58 0.90
C PRO A 720 10.59 -26.95 1.94
N LYS A 721 9.54 -27.68 1.52
CA LYS A 721 8.43 -28.08 2.39
C LYS A 721 8.75 -29.38 3.12
N ALA A 722 8.52 -29.39 4.43
CA ALA A 722 9.03 -30.41 5.35
C ALA A 722 8.12 -31.62 5.61
N GLY A 723 6.87 -31.59 5.13
CA GLY A 723 5.81 -32.52 5.54
C GLY A 723 4.99 -32.02 6.74
N ALA A 724 3.83 -32.64 6.96
CA ALA A 724 2.85 -32.21 7.96
C ALA A 724 3.38 -32.26 9.40
N GLY A 725 3.05 -31.25 10.21
CA GLY A 725 3.43 -31.18 11.62
C GLY A 725 4.89 -30.79 11.89
N GLN A 726 5.69 -30.56 10.84
CA GLN A 726 7.04 -30.02 10.96
C GLN A 726 7.01 -28.49 11.11
N TRP A 727 7.86 -27.95 11.98
CA TRP A 727 7.95 -26.49 12.20
C TRP A 727 9.40 -25.99 12.23
N ALA A 728 9.58 -24.78 11.73
CA ALA A 728 10.80 -23.99 11.88
C ALA A 728 10.48 -22.62 12.50
N SER A 729 11.34 -22.13 13.38
CA SER A 729 11.12 -20.89 14.13
C SER A 729 12.43 -20.21 14.52
N LEU A 730 12.42 -18.87 14.60
CA LEU A 730 13.55 -18.08 15.10
C LEU A 730 13.07 -16.83 15.85
N VAL A 731 13.94 -16.32 16.71
CA VAL A 731 13.81 -15.02 17.40
C VAL A 731 14.85 -14.07 16.82
N ARG A 732 14.43 -12.90 16.33
CA ARG A 732 15.31 -11.88 15.73
C ARG A 732 15.27 -10.59 16.54
N LEU A 733 16.43 -9.96 16.68
CA LEU A 733 16.57 -8.60 17.21
C LEU A 733 17.01 -7.67 16.07
N VAL A 734 16.28 -6.60 15.81
CA VAL A 734 16.49 -5.70 14.65
C VAL A 734 16.52 -4.24 15.09
N ASN A 735 17.45 -3.48 14.53
CA ASN A 735 17.45 -2.01 14.59
C ASN A 735 16.46 -1.46 13.54
N PRO A 736 15.35 -0.81 13.94
CA PRO A 736 14.31 -0.34 12.99
C PRO A 736 14.73 0.84 12.09
N ILE A 737 15.83 1.53 12.42
CA ILE A 737 16.33 2.68 11.64
C ILE A 737 17.20 2.19 10.48
N GLN A 738 18.06 1.19 10.73
CA GLN A 738 19.01 0.66 9.74
C GLN A 738 18.53 -0.62 9.03
N GLY A 739 17.55 -1.34 9.60
CA GLY A 739 17.16 -2.68 9.15
C GLY A 739 18.15 -3.79 9.52
N SER A 740 19.25 -3.46 10.20
CA SER A 740 20.29 -4.41 10.59
C SER A 740 19.79 -5.40 11.65
N THR A 741 20.01 -6.70 11.40
CA THR A 741 19.85 -7.73 12.44
C THR A 741 21.01 -7.61 13.43
N LEU A 742 20.68 -7.38 14.71
CA LEU A 742 21.64 -7.30 15.81
C LEU A 742 21.95 -8.68 16.39
N ASP A 743 20.93 -9.52 16.53
CA ASP A 743 21.04 -10.90 17.03
C ASP A 743 19.98 -11.81 16.41
N GLN A 744 20.29 -13.09 16.28
CA GLN A 744 19.40 -14.12 15.73
C GLN A 744 19.56 -15.44 16.48
N VAL A 745 18.47 -15.91 17.10
CA VAL A 745 18.41 -17.20 17.80
C VAL A 745 17.49 -18.15 17.03
N GLN A 746 18.05 -19.19 16.42
CA GLN A 746 17.28 -20.28 15.82
C GLN A 746 16.76 -21.23 16.91
N LEU A 747 15.53 -21.73 16.78
CA LEU A 747 14.95 -22.74 17.67
C LEU A 747 15.16 -24.17 17.13
N GLU A 748 14.86 -25.17 17.97
CA GLU A 748 14.93 -26.59 17.59
C GLU A 748 13.84 -26.93 16.54
N GLN A 749 14.06 -27.98 15.73
CA GLN A 749 13.04 -28.49 14.81
C GLN A 749 11.78 -28.93 15.60
N ASN A 750 10.60 -28.65 15.06
CA ASN A 750 9.28 -28.82 15.70
C ASN A 750 9.01 -27.89 16.90
N GLU A 751 9.84 -26.88 17.14
CA GLU A 751 9.53 -25.79 18.07
C GLU A 751 9.03 -24.55 17.33
N ALA A 752 7.85 -24.07 17.71
CA ALA A 752 7.11 -23.01 17.03
C ALA A 752 6.78 -21.86 18.00
N ALA A 753 7.37 -20.68 17.79
CA ALA A 753 7.08 -19.51 18.61
C ALA A 753 5.74 -18.84 18.22
N PHE A 754 4.92 -18.53 19.22
CA PHE A 754 3.61 -17.88 19.03
C PHE A 754 3.45 -16.59 19.84
N SER A 755 4.21 -16.42 20.93
CA SER A 755 4.14 -15.21 21.75
C SER A 755 5.53 -14.70 22.13
N VAL A 756 5.66 -13.38 22.23
CA VAL A 756 6.87 -12.70 22.70
C VAL A 756 6.48 -11.47 23.54
N ALA A 757 7.22 -11.23 24.63
CA ALA A 757 7.10 -10.03 25.44
C ALA A 757 8.45 -9.67 26.08
N ALA A 758 8.77 -8.38 26.13
CA ALA A 758 9.85 -7.83 26.94
C ALA A 758 9.30 -7.33 28.29
N CYS A 759 9.95 -7.66 29.41
CA CYS A 759 9.51 -7.26 30.74
C CYS A 759 10.64 -7.19 31.77
N ARG A 760 10.48 -6.34 32.79
CA ARG A 760 11.28 -6.38 34.03
C ARG A 760 10.55 -7.17 35.12
N PHE A 761 11.31 -7.87 35.95
CA PHE A 761 10.78 -8.60 37.12
C PHE A 761 11.22 -7.92 38.43
N THR A 762 10.28 -7.75 39.36
CA THR A 762 10.51 -7.05 40.66
C THR A 762 11.59 -7.70 41.53
N ASN A 763 11.98 -8.95 41.23
CA ASN A 763 12.95 -9.73 42.01
C ASN A 763 14.38 -9.72 41.43
N THR A 764 14.61 -9.04 40.30
CA THR A 764 15.90 -9.02 39.57
C THR A 764 16.26 -7.62 39.04
N GLY A 765 16.18 -6.60 39.91
CA GLY A 765 16.65 -5.23 39.59
C GLY A 765 15.94 -4.62 38.38
N ASP A 766 16.71 -3.94 37.53
CA ASP A 766 16.25 -3.33 36.28
C ASP A 766 16.64 -4.12 35.02
N ASP A 767 17.19 -5.33 35.17
CA ASP A 767 17.52 -6.23 34.03
C ASP A 767 16.24 -6.51 33.20
N TRP A 768 16.33 -6.33 31.89
CA TRP A 768 15.27 -6.71 30.95
C TRP A 768 15.34 -8.20 30.60
N TYR A 769 14.17 -8.83 30.62
CA TYR A 769 13.99 -10.22 30.21
C TYR A 769 13.02 -10.30 29.02
N VAL A 770 13.38 -11.14 28.06
CA VAL A 770 12.53 -11.48 26.91
C VAL A 770 11.96 -12.87 27.14
N LEU A 771 10.64 -12.95 27.16
CA LEU A 771 9.89 -14.20 27.29
C LEU A 771 9.35 -14.59 25.92
N VAL A 772 9.65 -15.81 25.47
CA VAL A 772 9.16 -16.36 24.20
C VAL A 772 8.36 -17.63 24.50
N GLY A 773 7.09 -17.63 24.10
CA GLY A 773 6.18 -18.77 24.23
C GLY A 773 6.18 -19.63 22.98
N VAL A 774 6.47 -20.91 23.16
CA VAL A 774 6.78 -21.89 22.12
C VAL A 774 5.88 -23.11 22.27
N ALA A 775 5.29 -23.60 21.18
CA ALA A 775 4.67 -24.92 21.10
C ALA A 775 5.69 -25.97 20.64
N ARG A 776 5.47 -27.23 21.03
CA ARG A 776 6.25 -28.38 20.56
C ARG A 776 5.33 -29.42 19.93
N ASP A 777 5.77 -29.99 18.80
CA ASP A 777 5.10 -31.10 18.10
C ASP A 777 3.60 -30.81 17.89
N MET A 778 3.29 -29.65 17.29
CA MET A 778 1.93 -29.15 17.10
C MET A 778 1.37 -29.56 15.74
N ILE A 779 0.24 -30.28 15.74
CA ILE A 779 -0.53 -30.61 14.52
C ILE A 779 -1.76 -29.69 14.49
N LEU A 780 -2.01 -29.06 13.34
CA LEU A 780 -3.09 -28.07 13.20
C LEU A 780 -4.46 -28.69 12.96
N ASN A 781 -4.55 -29.78 12.19
CA ASN A 781 -5.80 -30.46 11.87
C ASN A 781 -5.61 -31.99 11.83
N PRO A 782 -6.30 -32.77 12.70
CA PRO A 782 -6.98 -32.31 13.91
C PRO A 782 -5.99 -31.66 14.90
N ARG A 783 -6.44 -30.69 15.72
CA ARG A 783 -5.54 -29.99 16.67
C ARG A 783 -5.01 -30.97 17.72
N SER A 784 -3.70 -31.20 17.71
CA SER A 784 -2.97 -31.87 18.79
C SER A 784 -1.63 -31.19 19.05
N VAL A 785 -1.05 -31.41 20.23
CA VAL A 785 0.17 -30.74 20.68
C VAL A 785 0.93 -31.64 21.64
N GLY A 786 2.25 -31.79 21.43
CA GLY A 786 3.12 -32.58 22.33
C GLY A 786 3.47 -31.87 23.63
N GLY A 787 3.39 -30.54 23.64
CA GLY A 787 3.54 -29.68 24.82
C GLY A 787 3.94 -28.26 24.45
N GLY A 788 4.51 -27.52 25.39
CA GLY A 788 5.07 -26.20 25.12
C GLY A 788 6.23 -25.82 26.04
N PHE A 789 6.89 -24.72 25.69
CA PHE A 789 7.97 -24.12 26.48
C PHE A 789 7.78 -22.61 26.60
N ILE A 790 8.26 -22.06 27.71
CA ILE A 790 8.50 -20.63 27.87
C ILE A 790 10.02 -20.46 27.99
N TYR A 791 10.62 -19.93 26.93
CA TYR A 791 12.02 -19.51 26.92
C TYR A 791 12.15 -18.18 27.66
N THR A 792 13.19 -18.07 28.49
CA THR A 792 13.58 -16.82 29.16
C THR A 792 14.98 -16.44 28.71
N TYR A 793 15.10 -15.31 28.03
CA TYR A 793 16.37 -14.67 27.70
C TYR A 793 16.55 -13.42 28.58
N ARG A 794 17.80 -13.09 28.90
CA ARG A 794 18.20 -11.78 29.41
C ARG A 794 18.66 -10.94 28.23
N LEU A 795 18.24 -9.68 28.19
CA LEU A 795 18.73 -8.73 27.20
C LEU A 795 20.00 -8.05 27.73
N VAL A 796 21.10 -8.16 26.98
CA VAL A 796 22.46 -7.77 27.39
C VAL A 796 23.03 -6.75 26.40
N SER A 797 24.18 -6.15 26.72
CA SER A 797 24.90 -5.18 25.88
C SER A 797 24.03 -4.00 25.45
N GLY A 798 23.28 -3.41 26.39
CA GLY A 798 22.47 -2.23 26.09
C GLY A 798 21.39 -2.47 25.02
N GLY A 799 20.82 -3.69 24.94
CA GLY A 799 19.74 -4.00 24.01
C GLY A 799 20.15 -4.58 22.66
N GLU A 800 21.38 -5.10 22.56
CA GLU A 800 21.96 -5.64 21.31
C GLU A 800 22.05 -7.17 21.27
N LYS A 801 21.88 -7.89 22.40
CA LYS A 801 22.05 -9.36 22.43
C LYS A 801 21.12 -10.09 23.40
N LEU A 802 20.68 -11.28 23.02
CA LEU A 802 19.86 -12.21 23.82
C LEU A 802 20.72 -13.31 24.44
N GLU A 803 20.82 -13.33 25.77
CA GLU A 803 21.49 -14.38 26.54
C GLU A 803 20.46 -15.38 27.09
N PHE A 804 20.58 -16.67 26.77
CA PHE A 804 19.66 -17.70 27.25
C PHE A 804 19.81 -17.93 28.77
N VAL A 805 18.69 -17.84 29.52
CA VAL A 805 18.66 -18.06 30.97
C VAL A 805 18.11 -19.43 31.32
N HIS A 806 16.93 -19.80 30.78
CA HIS A 806 16.34 -21.14 30.91
C HIS A 806 15.14 -21.38 29.98
N LYS A 807 14.79 -22.66 29.81
CA LYS A 807 13.62 -23.18 29.06
C LYS A 807 12.65 -23.83 30.07
N THR A 808 11.48 -23.24 30.29
CA THR A 808 10.47 -23.75 31.25
C THR A 808 9.40 -24.57 30.52
N PRO A 809 9.22 -25.88 30.80
CA PRO A 809 8.17 -26.68 30.18
C PRO A 809 6.76 -26.35 30.70
N VAL A 810 5.78 -26.42 29.80
CA VAL A 810 4.33 -26.29 30.05
C VAL A 810 3.55 -27.34 29.23
N GLU A 811 2.30 -27.62 29.60
CA GLU A 811 1.52 -28.75 29.09
C GLU A 811 0.71 -28.49 27.79
N ASP A 812 0.50 -27.23 27.43
CA ASP A 812 -0.19 -26.78 26.21
C ASP A 812 0.55 -25.53 25.69
N VAL A 813 0.22 -25.03 24.50
CA VAL A 813 0.91 -23.89 23.89
C VAL A 813 0.67 -22.59 24.69
N PRO A 814 1.74 -21.83 25.03
CA PRO A 814 1.63 -20.49 25.61
C PRO A 814 1.44 -19.42 24.50
N LEU A 815 0.19 -19.23 24.04
CA LEU A 815 -0.15 -18.29 22.95
C LEU A 815 -0.14 -16.81 23.36
N ALA A 816 -0.22 -16.50 24.66
CA ALA A 816 -0.23 -15.12 25.14
C ALA A 816 0.69 -14.92 26.34
N ILE A 817 1.53 -13.87 26.30
CA ILE A 817 2.37 -13.41 27.40
C ILE A 817 2.18 -11.89 27.55
N ALA A 818 2.00 -11.42 28.79
CA ALA A 818 1.87 -10.00 29.10
C ALA A 818 2.62 -9.62 30.39
N PRO A 819 3.31 -8.47 30.45
CA PRO A 819 3.88 -7.95 31.70
C PRO A 819 2.75 -7.53 32.66
N PHE A 820 2.85 -7.89 33.94
CA PHE A 820 1.85 -7.54 34.94
C PHE A 820 2.43 -7.40 36.35
N GLN A 821 2.44 -6.17 36.87
CA GLN A 821 2.88 -5.87 38.24
C GLN A 821 4.27 -6.47 38.58
N GLY A 822 5.23 -6.26 37.66
CA GLY A 822 6.62 -6.74 37.78
C GLY A 822 6.77 -8.27 37.84
N ARG A 823 5.85 -8.98 37.17
CA ARG A 823 5.76 -10.44 36.93
C ARG A 823 5.19 -10.67 35.53
N ALA A 824 5.12 -11.92 35.07
CA ALA A 824 4.52 -12.27 33.79
C ALA A 824 3.15 -12.94 33.96
N LEU A 825 2.14 -12.51 33.19
CA LEU A 825 0.95 -13.31 32.91
C LEU A 825 1.20 -14.14 31.66
N VAL A 826 0.78 -15.41 31.69
CA VAL A 826 0.87 -16.33 30.54
C VAL A 826 -0.45 -17.10 30.40
N GLY A 827 -0.99 -17.15 29.19
CA GLY A 827 -2.12 -17.99 28.81
C GLY A 827 -1.60 -19.29 28.19
N VAL A 828 -1.80 -20.41 28.87
CA VAL A 828 -1.33 -21.75 28.48
C VAL A 828 -2.55 -22.61 28.16
N GLY A 829 -2.88 -22.81 26.88
CA GLY A 829 -4.20 -23.33 26.51
C GLY A 829 -5.31 -22.43 27.07
N LYS A 830 -6.22 -22.99 27.87
CA LYS A 830 -7.24 -22.25 28.65
C LYS A 830 -6.83 -21.83 30.07
N LEU A 831 -5.55 -21.97 30.42
CA LEU A 831 -5.05 -21.73 31.78
C LEU A 831 -4.36 -20.37 31.87
N LEU A 832 -5.00 -19.39 32.52
CA LEU A 832 -4.36 -18.11 32.84
C LEU A 832 -3.49 -18.26 34.08
N ARG A 833 -2.20 -17.95 33.96
CA ARG A 833 -1.20 -18.13 35.02
C ARG A 833 -0.42 -16.86 35.28
N ILE A 834 -0.09 -16.61 36.56
CA ILE A 834 0.97 -15.66 36.93
C ILE A 834 2.25 -16.45 37.17
N TYR A 835 3.31 -16.09 36.46
CA TYR A 835 4.67 -16.58 36.63
C TYR A 835 5.58 -15.49 37.20
N ASP A 836 6.51 -15.93 38.03
CA ASP A 836 7.55 -15.11 38.67
C ASP A 836 8.92 -15.69 38.33
N LEU A 837 9.93 -14.85 38.16
CA LEU A 837 11.24 -15.28 37.68
C LEU A 837 11.96 -16.15 38.71
N GLY A 838 12.64 -17.21 38.26
CA GLY A 838 13.39 -18.12 39.10
C GLY A 838 14.65 -18.65 38.41
N LYS A 839 15.74 -18.85 39.16
CA LYS A 839 17.08 -19.13 38.62
C LYS A 839 17.22 -20.41 37.75
N LYS A 840 16.23 -21.30 37.73
CA LYS A 840 16.23 -22.54 36.93
C LYS A 840 15.00 -22.71 36.04
N LYS A 841 13.90 -22.01 36.34
CA LYS A 841 12.62 -22.02 35.63
C LYS A 841 11.71 -20.94 36.21
N LEU A 842 10.71 -20.52 35.44
CA LEU A 842 9.63 -19.66 35.91
C LEU A 842 8.78 -20.38 36.97
N LEU A 843 8.37 -19.66 38.01
CA LEU A 843 7.61 -20.18 39.15
C LEU A 843 6.15 -19.71 39.07
N ARG A 844 5.22 -20.64 38.81
CA ARG A 844 3.77 -20.38 38.83
C ARG A 844 3.33 -19.97 40.25
N LYS A 845 2.75 -18.76 40.38
CA LYS A 845 2.23 -18.17 41.63
C LYS A 845 0.70 -18.20 41.73
N CYS A 846 0.01 -18.13 40.59
CA CYS A 846 -1.45 -18.15 40.49
C CYS A 846 -1.87 -18.91 39.21
N GLU A 847 -3.07 -19.46 39.22
CA GLU A 847 -3.70 -20.19 38.11
C GLU A 847 -5.22 -20.00 38.15
N ASN A 848 -5.86 -19.78 37.01
CA ASN A 848 -7.31 -19.86 36.81
C ASN A 848 -7.59 -20.80 35.62
N LYS A 849 -8.67 -21.60 35.72
CA LYS A 849 -9.06 -22.66 34.78
C LYS A 849 -10.47 -22.50 34.19
N HIS A 850 -11.14 -21.39 34.47
CA HIS A 850 -12.55 -21.16 34.15
C HIS A 850 -12.75 -20.42 32.82
N ILE A 851 -11.68 -20.14 32.07
CA ILE A 851 -11.75 -19.67 30.68
C ILE A 851 -12.18 -20.87 29.80
N PRO A 852 -13.05 -20.69 28.78
CA PRO A 852 -13.66 -21.82 28.09
C PRO A 852 -12.68 -22.69 27.27
N ASN A 853 -12.01 -22.11 26.27
CA ASN A 853 -11.39 -22.87 25.18
C ASN A 853 -9.87 -22.69 25.10
N LEU A 854 -9.40 -21.47 24.82
CA LEU A 854 -8.02 -21.19 24.45
C LEU A 854 -7.75 -19.68 24.49
N VAL A 855 -6.78 -19.26 25.29
CA VAL A 855 -6.37 -17.85 25.37
C VAL A 855 -5.57 -17.46 24.13
N THR A 856 -6.07 -16.50 23.34
CA THR A 856 -5.36 -15.93 22.18
C THR A 856 -4.60 -14.64 22.56
N GLY A 857 -5.16 -13.85 23.47
CA GLY A 857 -4.63 -12.54 23.87
C GLY A 857 -4.76 -12.27 25.36
N ILE A 858 -3.82 -11.51 25.93
CA ILE A 858 -3.87 -10.99 27.30
C ILE A 858 -3.43 -9.53 27.27
N HIS A 859 -4.26 -8.66 27.82
CA HIS A 859 -3.99 -7.24 28.00
C HIS A 859 -4.23 -6.87 29.47
N THR A 860 -3.60 -5.80 29.97
CA THR A 860 -3.61 -5.49 31.42
C THR A 860 -3.71 -4.00 31.69
N ILE A 861 -4.52 -3.61 32.68
CA ILE A 861 -4.61 -2.22 33.14
C ILE A 861 -4.80 -2.14 34.67
N GLY A 862 -3.78 -1.65 35.36
CA GLY A 862 -3.76 -1.49 36.83
C GLY A 862 -3.95 -2.80 37.61
N GLN A 863 -5.20 -3.12 37.98
CA GLN A 863 -5.61 -4.35 38.67
C GLN A 863 -6.44 -5.31 37.80
N ARG A 864 -6.88 -4.87 36.62
CA ARG A 864 -7.64 -5.66 35.66
C ARG A 864 -6.70 -6.34 34.67
N VAL A 865 -7.09 -7.54 34.27
CA VAL A 865 -6.51 -8.35 33.21
C VAL A 865 -7.67 -8.68 32.28
N ILE A 866 -7.55 -8.38 30.99
CA ILE A 866 -8.58 -8.72 30.01
C ILE A 866 -8.00 -9.79 29.10
N VAL A 867 -8.75 -10.87 28.94
CA VAL A 867 -8.33 -12.10 28.26
C VAL A 867 -9.20 -12.28 27.03
N SER A 868 -8.59 -12.57 25.88
CA SER A 868 -9.30 -12.96 24.66
C SER A 868 -9.31 -14.48 24.56
N ASP A 869 -10.50 -15.08 24.47
CA ASP A 869 -10.68 -16.48 24.08
C ASP A 869 -10.77 -16.59 22.55
N VAL A 870 -10.39 -17.75 22.00
CA VAL A 870 -10.42 -18.01 20.55
C VAL A 870 -11.83 -18.01 19.95
N GLN A 871 -12.88 -18.15 20.77
CA GLN A 871 -14.27 -18.29 20.34
C GLN A 871 -15.26 -17.52 21.22
N GLU A 872 -15.04 -17.44 22.54
CA GLU A 872 -15.97 -16.84 23.50
C GLU A 872 -15.62 -15.38 23.86
N SER A 873 -15.09 -14.61 22.90
CA SER A 873 -14.87 -13.16 23.03
C SER A 873 -13.93 -12.77 24.20
N LEU A 874 -14.30 -11.76 25.00
CA LEU A 874 -13.47 -11.16 26.06
C LEU A 874 -13.94 -11.54 27.47
N PHE A 875 -12.98 -11.82 28.36
CA PHE A 875 -13.18 -12.07 29.78
C PHE A 875 -12.41 -11.07 30.64
N TRP A 876 -13.11 -10.41 31.57
CA TRP A 876 -12.52 -9.48 32.53
C TRP A 876 -12.16 -10.22 33.83
N VAL A 877 -10.86 -10.28 34.11
CA VAL A 877 -10.28 -10.95 35.28
C VAL A 877 -9.68 -9.90 36.22
N ARG A 878 -10.03 -9.97 37.51
CA ARG A 878 -9.39 -9.18 38.56
C ARG A 878 -8.37 -10.02 39.31
N TYR A 879 -7.16 -9.50 39.45
CA TYR A 879 -6.13 -10.09 40.32
C TYR A 879 -6.25 -9.55 41.75
N ARG A 880 -6.44 -10.46 42.72
CA ARG A 880 -6.39 -10.15 44.16
C ARG A 880 -5.02 -10.48 44.74
N ARG A 881 -4.22 -9.45 45.02
CA ARG A 881 -2.84 -9.59 45.53
C ARG A 881 -2.74 -10.29 46.89
N ASN A 882 -3.73 -10.11 47.76
CA ASN A 882 -3.73 -10.69 49.12
C ASN A 882 -3.90 -12.22 49.10
N GLU A 883 -4.73 -12.72 48.19
CA GLU A 883 -5.12 -14.13 48.09
C GLU A 883 -4.33 -14.87 46.98
N ASN A 884 -3.52 -14.15 46.19
CA ASN A 884 -2.93 -14.61 44.93
C ASN A 884 -3.96 -15.31 44.03
N GLN A 885 -5.16 -14.72 43.89
CA GLN A 885 -6.26 -15.29 43.11
C GLN A 885 -6.60 -14.42 41.89
N LEU A 886 -6.90 -15.07 40.77
CA LEU A 886 -7.45 -14.46 39.56
C LEU A 886 -8.95 -14.80 39.49
N ILE A 887 -9.82 -13.79 39.52
CA ILE A 887 -11.28 -13.95 39.54
C ILE A 887 -11.88 -13.33 38.28
N ILE A 888 -12.55 -14.12 37.45
CA ILE A 888 -13.40 -13.59 36.37
C ILE A 888 -14.59 -12.87 37.02
N PHE A 889 -14.89 -11.65 36.58
CA PHE A 889 -16.00 -10.84 37.12
C PHE A 889 -16.96 -10.28 36.06
N ALA A 890 -16.60 -10.34 34.78
CA ALA A 890 -17.47 -10.06 33.65
C ALA A 890 -16.94 -10.80 32.39
N ASP A 891 -17.85 -10.98 31.44
CA ASP A 891 -17.72 -11.72 30.18
C ASP A 891 -18.62 -11.05 29.10
N ASP A 892 -18.31 -11.24 27.82
CA ASP A 892 -19.16 -10.77 26.72
C ASP A 892 -20.38 -11.71 26.53
N THR A 893 -21.45 -11.18 25.93
CA THR A 893 -22.72 -11.90 25.71
C THR A 893 -22.82 -12.57 24.33
N TYR A 894 -21.85 -12.36 23.45
CA TYR A 894 -21.78 -12.98 22.12
C TYR A 894 -20.44 -13.68 21.90
N PRO A 895 -20.42 -14.87 21.27
CA PRO A 895 -19.17 -15.48 20.84
C PRO A 895 -18.53 -14.64 19.71
N ARG A 896 -17.21 -14.47 19.78
CA ARG A 896 -16.37 -13.75 18.81
C ARG A 896 -15.04 -14.47 18.67
N TRP A 897 -14.58 -14.62 17.44
CA TRP A 897 -13.36 -15.35 17.11
C TRP A 897 -12.16 -14.39 17.16
N VAL A 898 -11.79 -13.96 18.37
CA VAL A 898 -10.93 -12.80 18.59
C VAL A 898 -9.51 -13.02 18.08
N THR A 899 -9.10 -12.21 17.10
CA THR A 899 -7.75 -12.18 16.54
C THR A 899 -6.83 -11.24 17.32
N THR A 900 -7.32 -10.06 17.65
CA THR A 900 -6.56 -8.99 18.31
C THR A 900 -7.49 -8.03 19.05
N ALA A 901 -6.95 -7.26 19.98
CA ALA A 901 -7.73 -6.31 20.77
C ALA A 901 -6.86 -5.14 21.29
N CYS A 902 -7.51 -4.03 21.64
CA CYS A 902 -6.88 -2.80 22.12
C CYS A 902 -7.72 -2.15 23.21
N LEU A 903 -7.10 -1.77 24.34
CA LEU A 903 -7.80 -0.96 25.35
C LEU A 903 -7.91 0.48 24.88
N LEU A 904 -9.09 1.06 25.01
CA LEU A 904 -9.33 2.47 24.68
C LEU A 904 -9.27 3.33 25.95
N ASP A 905 -9.81 2.79 27.05
CA ASP A 905 -9.79 3.34 28.40
C ASP A 905 -9.66 2.22 29.47
N TYR A 906 -10.23 2.39 30.67
CA TYR A 906 -10.18 1.43 31.77
C TYR A 906 -11.24 0.32 31.68
N ASP A 907 -12.41 0.65 31.14
CA ASP A 907 -13.61 -0.18 31.05
C ASP A 907 -13.83 -0.67 29.60
N THR A 908 -13.63 0.17 28.59
CA THR A 908 -13.86 -0.17 27.17
C THR A 908 -12.62 -0.72 26.45
N MET A 909 -12.86 -1.70 25.57
CA MET A 909 -11.85 -2.42 24.79
C MET A 909 -12.40 -2.72 23.40
N ALA A 910 -11.64 -2.36 22.36
CA ALA A 910 -11.93 -2.74 20.98
C ALA A 910 -11.40 -4.16 20.72
N ALA A 911 -12.17 -4.98 20.01
CA ALA A 911 -11.79 -6.32 19.61
C ALA A 911 -12.11 -6.57 18.13
N ALA A 912 -11.17 -7.23 17.45
CA ALA A 912 -11.28 -7.68 16.07
C ALA A 912 -11.57 -9.18 16.01
N ASP A 913 -12.31 -9.59 14.98
CA ASP A 913 -12.72 -10.96 14.72
C ASP A 913 -12.08 -11.51 13.43
N LYS A 914 -11.77 -12.81 13.42
CA LYS A 914 -11.33 -13.58 12.25
C LYS A 914 -12.19 -13.32 11.00
N PHE A 915 -13.50 -13.13 11.17
CA PHE A 915 -14.47 -12.85 10.10
C PHE A 915 -14.54 -11.38 9.65
N GLY A 916 -13.56 -10.55 10.01
CA GLY A 916 -13.46 -9.17 9.52
C GLY A 916 -14.45 -8.19 10.15
N ASN A 917 -14.77 -8.42 11.43
CA ASN A 917 -15.59 -7.52 12.23
C ASN A 917 -14.71 -6.77 13.23
N ILE A 918 -15.05 -5.52 13.51
CA ILE A 918 -14.60 -4.78 14.70
C ILE A 918 -15.81 -4.58 15.62
N SER A 919 -15.56 -4.66 16.92
CA SER A 919 -16.54 -4.37 17.97
C SER A 919 -15.87 -3.66 19.14
N ILE A 920 -16.65 -2.96 19.97
CA ILE A 920 -16.18 -2.40 21.24
C ILE A 920 -17.03 -2.97 22.38
N ALA A 921 -16.37 -3.31 23.50
CA ALA A 921 -16.96 -3.87 24.70
C ALA A 921 -18.16 -3.06 25.24
N GLU A 922 -19.00 -3.71 26.05
CA GLU A 922 -20.40 -3.33 26.31
C GLU A 922 -21.28 -3.24 25.05
N ILE A 923 -20.74 -3.65 23.89
CA ILE A 923 -21.42 -3.69 22.59
C ILE A 923 -21.96 -2.30 22.23
N ILE A 924 -21.18 -1.26 22.54
CA ILE A 924 -21.49 0.12 22.14
C ILE A 924 -21.31 0.32 20.63
N MET A 925 -20.54 -0.55 19.97
CA MET A 925 -20.20 -0.50 18.55
C MET A 925 -20.08 -1.91 17.96
N ASN A 926 -20.60 -2.09 16.73
CA ASN A 926 -20.29 -3.22 15.84
C ASN A 926 -20.13 -2.69 14.40
N TYR A 927 -19.16 -3.22 13.66
CA TYR A 927 -18.93 -2.87 12.25
C TYR A 927 -18.26 -4.01 11.48
N HIS A 928 -18.76 -4.33 10.28
CA HIS A 928 -18.09 -5.25 9.37
C HIS A 928 -17.17 -4.49 8.39
N VAL A 929 -15.86 -4.71 8.52
CA VAL A 929 -14.84 -4.09 7.65
C VAL A 929 -14.84 -4.75 6.26
N GLY A 930 -15.10 -6.05 6.21
CA GLY A 930 -14.94 -6.89 5.00
C GLY A 930 -13.66 -7.73 5.01
N GLU A 931 -12.66 -7.35 5.84
CA GLU A 931 -11.34 -7.96 5.87
C GLU A 931 -10.92 -8.30 7.31
N THR A 932 -10.23 -9.43 7.51
CA THR A 932 -9.74 -9.85 8.84
C THR A 932 -8.76 -8.84 9.42
N VAL A 933 -9.12 -8.20 10.53
CA VAL A 933 -8.23 -7.25 11.24
C VAL A 933 -7.28 -8.02 12.17
N LEU A 934 -5.99 -7.72 12.08
CA LEU A 934 -4.92 -8.38 12.86
C LEU A 934 -4.13 -7.44 13.79
N SER A 935 -4.21 -6.12 13.59
CA SER A 935 -3.78 -5.16 14.61
C SER A 935 -4.84 -4.09 14.88
N LEU A 936 -4.91 -3.65 16.14
CA LEU A 936 -5.71 -2.52 16.62
C LEU A 936 -4.82 -1.68 17.55
N GLN A 937 -4.66 -0.39 17.25
CA GLN A 937 -3.89 0.52 18.10
C GLN A 937 -4.55 1.90 18.15
N LYS A 938 -4.92 2.35 19.35
CA LYS A 938 -5.27 3.75 19.61
C LYS A 938 -3.99 4.59 19.61
N THR A 939 -3.90 5.61 18.76
CA THR A 939 -2.73 6.48 18.63
C THR A 939 -3.11 7.82 17.98
N THR A 940 -2.14 8.72 17.78
CA THR A 940 -2.30 9.95 16.98
C THR A 940 -1.37 9.84 15.76
N LEU A 941 -1.88 10.03 14.54
CA LEU A 941 -1.11 9.87 13.30
C LEU A 941 -0.29 11.11 12.89
N ILE A 942 -0.71 12.30 13.32
CA ILE A 942 -0.07 13.58 12.97
C ILE A 942 0.14 14.46 14.22
N PRO A 943 1.26 15.20 14.33
CA PRO A 943 1.47 16.19 15.39
C PRO A 943 0.35 17.23 15.43
N GLY A 944 -0.26 17.43 16.61
CA GLY A 944 -1.41 18.32 16.79
C GLY A 944 -2.76 17.75 16.35
N GLY A 945 -2.79 16.53 15.79
CA GLY A 945 -4.03 15.79 15.52
C GLY A 945 -4.74 15.30 16.77
N SER A 946 -5.87 14.62 16.57
CA SER A 946 -6.65 13.97 17.64
C SER A 946 -6.44 12.44 17.64
N GLU A 947 -6.63 11.77 18.78
CA GLU A 947 -6.53 10.30 18.85
C GLU A 947 -7.52 9.61 17.88
N SER A 948 -7.05 8.57 17.20
CA SER A 948 -7.85 7.66 16.39
C SER A 948 -7.52 6.19 16.72
N LEU A 949 -8.44 5.28 16.42
CA LEU A 949 -8.20 3.84 16.53
C LEU A 949 -7.79 3.31 15.15
N VAL A 950 -6.49 3.15 14.95
CA VAL A 950 -5.91 2.63 13.71
C VAL A 950 -6.00 1.10 13.69
N TYR A 951 -6.29 0.53 12.52
CA TYR A 951 -6.38 -0.92 12.33
C TYR A 951 -5.67 -1.35 11.04
N THR A 952 -5.10 -2.57 11.04
CA THR A 952 -4.51 -3.18 9.84
C THR A 952 -5.18 -4.52 9.52
N THR A 953 -5.38 -4.77 8.22
CA THR A 953 -6.09 -5.94 7.71
C THR A 953 -5.14 -6.98 7.11
N LEU A 954 -5.59 -8.23 7.11
CA LEU A 954 -4.88 -9.35 6.50
C LEU A 954 -4.64 -9.14 4.99
N SER A 955 -5.46 -8.35 4.29
CA SER A 955 -5.30 -8.07 2.86
C SER A 955 -4.21 -7.03 2.54
N GLY A 956 -3.56 -6.44 3.54
CA GLY A 956 -2.63 -5.31 3.34
C GLY A 956 -3.25 -3.93 3.54
N GLY A 957 -4.54 -3.84 3.89
CA GLY A 957 -5.24 -2.59 4.15
C GLY A 957 -4.87 -1.96 5.50
N ILE A 958 -4.93 -0.63 5.55
CA ILE A 958 -4.78 0.17 6.77
C ILE A 958 -5.96 1.14 6.83
N GLY A 959 -6.69 1.14 7.93
CA GLY A 959 -7.86 1.99 8.14
C GLY A 959 -7.88 2.61 9.54
N ILE A 960 -8.80 3.53 9.75
CA ILE A 960 -8.97 4.24 11.04
C ILE A 960 -10.45 4.30 11.43
N LEU A 961 -10.70 4.27 12.74
CA LEU A 961 -11.97 4.63 13.34
C LEU A 961 -11.79 5.95 14.10
N VAL A 962 -12.64 6.92 13.76
CA VAL A 962 -12.55 8.31 14.23
C VAL A 962 -13.76 8.64 15.11
N PRO A 963 -13.55 9.18 16.33
CA PRO A 963 -14.65 9.65 17.17
C PRO A 963 -15.13 11.05 16.73
N PHE A 964 -16.42 11.21 16.47
CA PHE A 964 -17.03 12.52 16.20
C PHE A 964 -16.95 13.46 17.40
N THR A 965 -16.76 14.76 17.15
CA THR A 965 -16.69 15.78 18.21
C THR A 965 -17.99 16.46 18.56
N SER A 966 -19.03 16.31 17.73
CA SER A 966 -20.36 16.85 18.02
C SER A 966 -21.46 15.93 17.47
N HIS A 967 -22.68 16.07 18.01
CA HIS A 967 -23.86 15.43 17.43
C HIS A 967 -24.20 16.01 16.06
N GLU A 968 -23.95 17.31 15.82
CA GLU A 968 -24.17 17.96 14.52
C GLU A 968 -23.27 17.38 13.41
N ASP A 969 -22.06 16.93 13.76
CA ASP A 969 -21.18 16.21 12.84
C ASP A 969 -21.68 14.79 12.57
N HIS A 970 -21.98 14.03 13.63
CA HIS A 970 -22.54 12.68 13.52
C HIS A 970 -23.79 12.67 12.64
N ASP A 971 -24.75 13.55 12.92
CA ASP A 971 -26.04 13.61 12.24
C ASP A 971 -25.85 14.07 10.78
N PHE A 972 -24.96 15.03 10.50
CA PHE A 972 -24.61 15.42 9.12
C PHE A 972 -24.05 14.23 8.32
N PHE A 973 -23.06 13.52 8.86
CA PHE A 973 -22.48 12.37 8.17
C PHE A 973 -23.44 11.19 8.07
N GLN A 974 -24.37 11.02 9.02
CA GLN A 974 -25.39 9.99 8.98
C GLN A 974 -26.39 10.24 7.85
N HIS A 975 -26.85 11.49 7.68
CA HIS A 975 -27.70 11.86 6.55
C HIS A 975 -26.94 11.70 5.24
N LEU A 976 -25.71 12.23 5.12
CA LEU A 976 -24.89 12.06 3.91
C LEU A 976 -24.72 10.58 3.53
N GLU A 977 -24.43 9.69 4.48
CA GLU A 977 -24.36 8.24 4.24
C GLU A 977 -25.71 7.67 3.75
N MET A 978 -26.83 8.13 4.31
CA MET A 978 -28.17 7.73 3.87
C MET A 978 -28.48 8.17 2.43
N HIS A 979 -28.17 9.40 2.03
CA HIS A 979 -28.35 9.86 0.64
C HIS A 979 -27.38 9.14 -0.32
N MET A 980 -26.13 8.91 0.09
CA MET A 980 -25.14 8.17 -0.72
C MET A 980 -25.57 6.70 -0.96
N ARG A 981 -26.21 6.05 0.02
CA ARG A 981 -26.75 4.68 -0.13
C ARG A 981 -27.82 4.56 -1.23
N SER A 982 -28.62 5.61 -1.46
CA SER A 982 -29.64 5.61 -2.54
C SER A 982 -29.10 6.16 -3.86
N GLU A 983 -28.32 7.24 -3.84
CA GLU A 983 -27.87 7.93 -5.06
C GLU A 983 -26.61 7.31 -5.69
N PHE A 984 -25.78 6.63 -4.90
CA PHE A 984 -24.56 5.96 -5.35
C PHE A 984 -24.46 4.51 -4.81
N PRO A 985 -25.43 3.63 -5.17
CA PRO A 985 -25.50 2.29 -4.62
C PRO A 985 -24.32 1.41 -5.10
N PRO A 986 -23.76 0.51 -4.25
CA PRO A 986 -22.56 -0.25 -4.57
C PRO A 986 -22.58 -0.97 -5.93
N LEU A 987 -21.41 -1.01 -6.58
CA LEU A 987 -21.26 -1.49 -7.96
C LEU A 987 -21.78 -2.92 -8.15
N CYS A 988 -21.44 -3.85 -7.25
CA CYS A 988 -21.83 -5.26 -7.34
C CYS A 988 -23.27 -5.56 -6.84
N GLY A 989 -24.16 -4.57 -6.81
CA GLY A 989 -25.57 -4.73 -6.41
C GLY A 989 -25.81 -5.09 -4.93
N ARG A 990 -24.77 -5.03 -4.11
CA ARG A 990 -24.84 -5.35 -2.68
C ARG A 990 -25.41 -4.16 -1.91
N ASP A 991 -26.52 -4.38 -1.19
CA ASP A 991 -27.00 -3.43 -0.17
C ASP A 991 -25.87 -3.14 0.85
N HIS A 992 -25.54 -1.85 1.01
CA HIS A 992 -24.45 -1.34 1.85
C HIS A 992 -24.67 -1.57 3.35
N LEU A 993 -25.84 -1.21 3.87
CA LEU A 993 -26.16 -1.35 5.29
C LEU A 993 -26.16 -2.84 5.69
N SER A 994 -26.68 -3.69 4.81
CA SER A 994 -26.66 -5.15 4.94
C SER A 994 -25.26 -5.75 4.75
N PHE A 995 -24.32 -5.08 4.07
CA PHE A 995 -22.91 -5.48 4.02
C PHE A 995 -22.17 -5.09 5.29
N ARG A 996 -22.26 -3.83 5.74
CA ARG A 996 -21.64 -3.39 7.00
C ARG A 996 -22.26 -4.08 8.23
N SER A 997 -23.47 -4.65 8.09
CA SER A 997 -24.17 -5.48 9.09
C SER A 997 -24.01 -7.01 8.91
N TYR A 998 -22.96 -7.50 8.22
CA TYR A 998 -22.90 -8.89 7.72
C TYR A 998 -23.15 -9.98 8.78
N TYR A 999 -22.52 -9.85 9.96
CA TYR A 999 -22.63 -10.80 11.08
C TYR A 999 -23.40 -10.23 12.28
N PHE A 1000 -23.20 -8.94 12.55
CA PHE A 1000 -23.85 -8.18 13.62
C PHE A 1000 -24.38 -6.87 13.01
N PRO A 1001 -25.57 -6.37 13.38
CA PRO A 1001 -26.07 -5.07 12.91
C PRO A 1001 -25.09 -3.94 13.22
N VAL A 1002 -24.89 -3.03 12.24
CA VAL A 1002 -24.10 -1.81 12.46
C VAL A 1002 -24.65 -1.04 13.66
N LYS A 1003 -23.75 -0.58 14.53
CA LYS A 1003 -24.10 0.28 15.66
C LYS A 1003 -23.05 1.37 15.81
N ASN A 1004 -23.48 2.62 15.76
CA ASN A 1004 -22.67 3.82 16.03
C ASN A 1004 -21.39 3.94 15.17
N VAL A 1005 -21.46 3.52 13.89
CA VAL A 1005 -20.41 3.74 12.88
C VAL A 1005 -21.07 4.20 11.58
N ILE A 1006 -20.41 5.13 10.89
CA ILE A 1006 -20.80 5.67 9.59
C ILE A 1006 -19.64 5.35 8.62
N ASP A 1007 -19.95 4.88 7.41
CA ASP A 1007 -18.94 4.49 6.44
C ASP A 1007 -18.35 5.71 5.69
N GLY A 1008 -17.16 6.13 6.12
CA GLY A 1008 -16.41 7.21 5.47
C GLY A 1008 -16.01 6.89 4.02
N ASP A 1009 -15.76 5.61 3.70
CA ASP A 1009 -15.37 5.17 2.35
C ASP A 1009 -16.52 5.39 1.35
N LEU A 1010 -17.77 5.24 1.81
CA LEU A 1010 -18.97 5.58 1.03
C LEU A 1010 -19.17 7.10 0.96
N CYS A 1011 -18.97 7.82 2.07
CA CYS A 1011 -19.20 9.27 2.11
C CYS A 1011 -18.23 10.03 1.18
N GLU A 1012 -16.97 9.62 1.06
CA GLU A 1012 -16.02 10.24 0.12
C GLU A 1012 -16.35 10.02 -1.36
N GLN A 1013 -17.16 9.01 -1.70
CA GLN A 1013 -17.62 8.79 -3.08
C GLN A 1013 -18.57 9.91 -3.56
N PHE A 1014 -19.02 10.81 -2.68
CA PHE A 1014 -19.72 12.04 -3.05
C PHE A 1014 -18.96 12.82 -4.12
N ASN A 1015 -17.64 12.97 -3.95
CA ASN A 1015 -16.75 13.66 -4.90
C ASN A 1015 -16.65 12.94 -6.25
N SER A 1016 -17.04 11.68 -6.35
CA SER A 1016 -17.08 10.87 -7.57
C SER A 1016 -18.46 10.80 -8.26
N MET A 1017 -19.49 11.42 -7.69
CA MET A 1017 -20.82 11.50 -8.32
C MET A 1017 -20.88 12.57 -9.42
N ASP A 1018 -21.85 12.47 -10.32
CA ASP A 1018 -22.18 13.53 -11.26
C ASP A 1018 -22.50 14.87 -10.54
N PRO A 1019 -22.07 16.03 -11.07
CA PRO A 1019 -22.33 17.33 -10.43
C PRO A 1019 -23.81 17.63 -10.14
N HIS A 1020 -24.74 17.08 -10.95
CA HIS A 1020 -26.17 17.18 -10.69
C HIS A 1020 -26.59 16.43 -9.41
N LYS A 1021 -26.04 15.23 -9.16
CA LYS A 1021 -26.31 14.46 -7.94
C LYS A 1021 -25.63 15.08 -6.73
N GLN A 1022 -24.37 15.52 -6.88
CA GLN A 1022 -23.68 16.29 -5.84
C GLN A 1022 -24.49 17.51 -5.41
N LYS A 1023 -25.02 18.27 -6.38
CA LYS A 1023 -25.88 19.41 -6.11
C LYS A 1023 -27.17 19.00 -5.37
N SER A 1024 -27.89 17.98 -5.85
CA SER A 1024 -29.14 17.52 -5.22
C SER A 1024 -28.94 17.11 -3.76
N VAL A 1025 -27.91 16.29 -3.48
CA VAL A 1025 -27.59 15.83 -2.12
C VAL A 1025 -27.08 16.98 -1.23
N ALA A 1026 -26.36 17.96 -1.79
CA ALA A 1026 -25.95 19.13 -1.02
C ALA A 1026 -27.14 20.05 -0.68
N GLU A 1027 -28.05 20.29 -1.63
CA GLU A 1027 -29.29 21.06 -1.39
C GLU A 1027 -30.20 20.38 -0.35
N GLU A 1028 -30.28 19.05 -0.33
CA GLU A 1028 -30.99 18.28 0.72
C GLU A 1028 -30.32 18.36 2.11
N LEU A 1029 -29.05 18.77 2.18
CA LEU A 1029 -28.29 19.00 3.43
C LEU A 1029 -28.18 20.50 3.80
N ASP A 1030 -28.93 21.39 3.13
CA ASP A 1030 -28.83 22.85 3.24
C ASP A 1030 -27.40 23.39 2.98
N ARG A 1031 -26.64 22.79 2.05
CA ARG A 1031 -25.25 23.16 1.72
C ARG A 1031 -24.98 23.23 0.22
N THR A 1032 -23.80 23.71 -0.14
CA THR A 1032 -23.22 23.59 -1.48
C THR A 1032 -22.25 22.40 -1.56
N PRO A 1033 -22.03 21.79 -2.74
CA PRO A 1033 -21.09 20.67 -2.87
C PRO A 1033 -19.67 20.94 -2.34
N PRO A 1034 -19.05 22.12 -2.56
CA PRO A 1034 -17.73 22.42 -1.99
C PRO A 1034 -17.69 22.41 -0.46
N GLU A 1035 -18.77 22.77 0.23
CA GLU A 1035 -18.88 22.70 1.70
C GLU A 1035 -18.98 21.26 2.20
N VAL A 1036 -19.69 20.39 1.47
CA VAL A 1036 -19.75 18.94 1.75
C VAL A 1036 -18.38 18.31 1.55
N SER A 1037 -17.71 18.59 0.42
CA SER A 1037 -16.34 18.13 0.14
C SER A 1037 -15.34 18.63 1.18
N LYS A 1038 -15.45 19.90 1.61
CA LYS A 1038 -14.60 20.48 2.66
C LYS A 1038 -14.81 19.76 4.01
N LYS A 1039 -16.06 19.55 4.43
CA LYS A 1039 -16.35 18.87 5.71
C LYS A 1039 -15.88 17.40 5.71
N LEU A 1040 -15.88 16.72 4.56
CA LEU A 1040 -15.24 15.40 4.39
C LEU A 1040 -13.71 15.49 4.57
N GLU A 1041 -13.06 16.46 3.93
CA GLU A 1041 -11.60 16.65 4.00
C GLU A 1041 -11.12 17.13 5.38
N ASP A 1042 -11.94 17.86 6.14
CA ASP A 1042 -11.64 18.29 7.51
C ASP A 1042 -11.44 17.10 8.48
N ILE A 1043 -12.18 16.00 8.29
CA ILE A 1043 -12.00 14.75 9.07
C ILE A 1043 -10.64 14.12 8.78
N ARG A 1044 -10.24 14.00 7.51
CA ARG A 1044 -8.89 13.52 7.15
C ARG A 1044 -7.81 14.44 7.71
N THR A 1045 -7.95 15.74 7.51
CA THR A 1045 -6.98 16.76 7.93
C THR A 1045 -6.71 16.77 9.44
N ARG A 1046 -7.67 16.31 10.26
CA ARG A 1046 -7.61 16.33 11.73
C ARG A 1046 -7.13 15.02 12.39
N TYR A 1047 -7.40 13.86 11.76
CA TYR A 1047 -7.13 12.54 12.35
C TYR A 1047 -6.20 11.66 11.51
N ALA A 1048 -5.97 12.03 10.26
CA ALA A 1048 -5.25 11.26 9.25
C ALA A 1048 -4.25 12.16 8.50
N PHE A 1049 -4.21 12.02 7.18
CA PHE A 1049 -3.18 12.55 6.29
C PHE A 1049 -3.80 13.33 5.11
#